data_AF-A0A225AFT9-F1
#
_entry.id   AF-A0A225AFT9-F1
#
_cell.length_a   1.000
_cell.length_b   1.000
_cell.length_c   1.000
_cell.angle_alpha   90.00
_cell.angle_beta   90.00
_cell.angle_gamma   90.00
#
_symmetry.space_group_name_H-M   'P 1'
#
loop_
_entity.id
_entity.type
_entity.pdbx_description
1 polymer ?
#
loop_
_entity_poly.entity_id
_entity_poly.type
_entity_poly.pdbx_seq_one_letter_code
_entity_poly.pdbx_strand_id
1 'polypeptide(L)'
;MSLTPHITQLAPGVSLLRPLSRRGHGPGLIVLGSCTPPADGNEVDNGIPSHRMKWAEEGYTVVEILTQACTESKDVLAHALSALGNCETCVPSDKTGLVVYDPSVWPLIAPTLVNHPAIVGAVLYTSKAISNARAAIPMLQHVVGQSTEKAIREEDFMVYQYPKIESHLFATPFHEGFDYINEAVSHTRNLTFLKKYMGGPYFDLEAIWEEHTYYEFTTRSVPDTMATMVQEPYVNHIPTLTGGIGRARLTDFYQNHFVFQNPADTEEELISRTVGIDRVIDEFVHKFTHDMQIDWLLPGIPPTGKRLEIPFTAVVNIRGDRLYHEHIAWDQSTALRQLGLLPDYLPYPYALPDGRTPGPGKRFEYKVPAAGRDTAEKMRDKNSIESNQMFASEVREVDLQLVTYLCVPSTDRDILRTYKRKTPPISDLRVAYLKVQMDQDAMPESIGKALETSNVSLNETKEAPAQQQEVANSGYNNAENRFDTGFLAWSQVAGSFFLFFNSWGLINTWGAFQTYYEDQILSSESASDLAWIGSIESFLLMFFGVITGPLFDAGYIYILLPLGSFMVVFGYMMTSLATEYYQVMLAQGICVGIGAGCLFVPSVAILPQYFQKRRALANGIAASGSSFGGVIYPIMFNQLQKSAGFPWAVRAIAFLSLGTCIFSCSVMRPRFKPKERRALVQLYAFKEAQYTLFVIALFFGFLGFYNFLIYVQPWAIQTGVINANLGFYLVPILNAASTFGRITPNMLADFTGPLNMLMPAVTVTALLAYCWIAVNSAAGIIVLSAFYGFFSGSFVSMPPVVMMTLTKDFRDLGTRLGMCFCICSFALLIGTPIGGSILSDTGSYLGVKVFCGSCLALCAIILVFIRIMRVGLTLKI
;
A
#
# COMPACT_ATOMS: atom_id res chain seq x y z
N MET A 1 -24.37 -28.78 17.60
CA MET A 1 -24.71 -29.46 16.32
C MET A 1 -23.61 -30.45 16.03
N SER A 2 -23.92 -31.72 15.73
CA SER A 2 -22.88 -32.70 15.38
C SER A 2 -22.18 -32.27 14.10
N LEU A 3 -20.84 -32.13 14.12
CA LEU A 3 -20.01 -31.87 12.94
C LEU A 3 -19.83 -33.10 12.04
N THR A 4 -20.53 -34.19 12.36
CA THR A 4 -20.45 -35.45 11.62
C THR A 4 -21.01 -35.27 10.20
N PRO A 5 -20.21 -35.52 9.16
CA PRO A 5 -20.68 -35.42 7.78
C PRO A 5 -21.75 -36.49 7.50
N HIS A 6 -22.93 -36.06 7.08
CA HIS A 6 -24.00 -36.95 6.63
C HIS A 6 -23.97 -37.07 5.11
N ILE A 7 -23.34 -38.15 4.64
CA ILE A 7 -23.15 -38.41 3.20
C ILE A 7 -24.34 -39.19 2.66
N THR A 8 -24.94 -38.68 1.59
CA THR A 8 -26.02 -39.36 0.86
C THR A 8 -25.46 -39.96 -0.42
N GLN A 9 -25.50 -41.29 -0.53
CA GLN A 9 -25.09 -41.95 -1.77
C GLN A 9 -26.20 -41.81 -2.82
N LEU A 10 -25.87 -41.22 -3.97
CA LEU A 10 -26.83 -40.99 -5.06
C LEU A 10 -26.77 -42.09 -6.11
N ALA A 11 -25.57 -42.57 -6.43
CA ALA A 11 -25.29 -43.65 -7.36
C ALA A 11 -23.90 -44.26 -7.04
N PRO A 12 -23.51 -45.41 -7.63
CA PRO A 12 -22.13 -45.87 -7.55
C PRO A 12 -21.15 -44.75 -7.97
N GLY A 13 -20.24 -44.39 -7.07
CA GLY A 13 -19.27 -43.31 -7.29
C GLY A 13 -19.83 -41.88 -7.34
N VAL A 14 -21.09 -41.64 -6.95
CA VAL A 14 -21.68 -40.28 -6.83
C VAL A 14 -22.29 -40.10 -5.45
N SER A 15 -21.85 -39.07 -4.72
CA SER A 15 -22.30 -38.79 -3.35
C SER A 15 -22.60 -37.31 -3.14
N LEU A 16 -23.51 -37.00 -2.21
CA LEU A 16 -23.88 -35.65 -1.82
C LEU A 16 -23.58 -35.41 -0.35
N LEU A 17 -22.98 -34.25 -0.05
CA LEU A 17 -22.73 -33.75 1.30
C LEU A 17 -23.31 -32.35 1.44
N ARG A 18 -24.11 -32.15 2.50
CA ARG A 18 -24.69 -30.84 2.85
C ARG A 18 -23.62 -29.93 3.45
N PRO A 19 -23.82 -28.59 3.43
CA PRO A 19 -22.91 -27.65 4.06
C PRO A 19 -22.63 -27.99 5.53
N LEU A 20 -21.38 -27.92 5.95
CA LEU A 20 -20.94 -28.11 7.34
C LEU A 20 -20.81 -26.78 8.11
N SER A 21 -21.06 -25.66 7.42
CA SER A 21 -21.16 -24.34 8.04
C SER A 21 -22.40 -24.23 8.93
N ARG A 22 -22.32 -23.40 9.98
CA ARG A 22 -23.44 -23.07 10.88
C ARG A 22 -24.63 -22.49 10.13
N ARG A 23 -24.40 -21.79 9.02
CA ARG A 23 -25.46 -21.29 8.12
C ARG A 23 -26.36 -22.42 7.58
N GLY A 24 -25.86 -23.64 7.44
CA GLY A 24 -26.66 -24.83 7.06
C GLY A 24 -27.17 -24.87 5.60
N HIS A 25 -26.93 -23.83 4.82
CA HIS A 25 -27.27 -23.76 3.39
C HIS A 25 -26.18 -23.02 2.60
N GLY A 26 -26.12 -23.23 1.28
CA GLY A 26 -25.23 -22.52 0.37
C GLY A 26 -25.26 -23.09 -1.05
N PRO A 27 -24.55 -22.45 -2.00
CA PRO A 27 -24.65 -22.80 -3.41
C PRO A 27 -24.10 -24.20 -3.70
N GLY A 28 -24.51 -24.77 -4.83
CA GLY A 28 -24.09 -26.09 -5.28
C GLY A 28 -22.65 -26.10 -5.78
N LEU A 29 -21.89 -27.15 -5.47
CA LEU A 29 -20.56 -27.37 -6.02
C LEU A 29 -20.43 -28.83 -6.46
N ILE A 30 -19.93 -29.05 -7.67
CA ILE A 30 -19.59 -30.37 -8.18
C ILE A 30 -18.07 -30.54 -8.12
N VAL A 31 -17.62 -31.62 -7.49
CA VAL A 31 -16.21 -32.00 -7.43
C VAL A 31 -15.99 -33.30 -8.18
N LEU A 32 -15.05 -33.29 -9.13
CA LEU A 32 -14.61 -34.46 -9.88
C LEU A 32 -13.19 -34.84 -9.49
N GLY A 33 -12.99 -36.08 -9.05
CA GLY A 33 -11.67 -36.56 -8.66
C GLY A 33 -11.60 -38.07 -8.57
N SER A 34 -10.38 -38.58 -8.43
CA SER A 34 -10.09 -40.02 -8.28
C SER A 34 -9.97 -40.47 -6.83
N CYS A 35 -10.12 -39.54 -5.87
CA CYS A 35 -9.93 -39.80 -4.46
C CYS A 35 -11.13 -40.53 -3.85
N THR A 36 -10.91 -41.72 -3.30
CA THR A 36 -11.85 -42.39 -2.40
C THR A 36 -11.37 -42.23 -0.96
N PRO A 37 -12.25 -41.95 0.02
CA PRO A 37 -11.87 -41.99 1.43
C PRO A 37 -11.33 -43.37 1.82
N PRO A 38 -10.54 -43.45 2.91
CA PRO A 38 -10.09 -44.71 3.46
C PRO A 38 -11.26 -45.68 3.75
N ALA A 39 -10.96 -46.98 3.76
CA ALA A 39 -11.97 -48.05 3.83
C ALA A 39 -12.83 -48.06 5.11
N ASP A 40 -12.41 -47.31 6.14
CA ASP A 40 -13.15 -47.11 7.38
C ASP A 40 -14.25 -46.03 7.28
N GLY A 41 -14.36 -45.36 6.12
CA GLY A 41 -15.33 -44.30 5.87
C GLY A 41 -14.96 -42.95 6.50
N ASN A 42 -13.70 -42.78 6.93
CA ASN A 42 -13.24 -41.55 7.54
C ASN A 42 -13.03 -40.45 6.49
N GLU A 43 -13.63 -39.26 6.70
CA GLU A 43 -13.46 -38.11 5.79
C GLU A 43 -12.14 -37.38 5.97
N VAL A 44 -11.34 -37.80 6.96
CA VAL A 44 -10.06 -37.21 7.31
C VAL A 44 -9.03 -38.32 7.45
N ASP A 45 -7.87 -38.17 6.81
CA ASP A 45 -6.71 -39.01 7.06
C ASP A 45 -5.49 -38.12 7.34
N ASN A 46 -4.79 -38.40 8.44
CA ASN A 46 -3.63 -37.62 8.90
C ASN A 46 -3.87 -36.10 8.94
N GLY A 47 -5.08 -35.66 9.32
CA GLY A 47 -5.48 -34.25 9.37
C GLY A 47 -5.80 -33.60 8.03
N ILE A 48 -5.80 -34.37 6.93
CA ILE A 48 -6.17 -33.94 5.59
C ILE A 48 -7.63 -34.32 5.35
N PRO A 49 -8.55 -33.37 5.14
CA PRO A 49 -9.93 -33.68 4.79
C PRO A 49 -10.08 -34.09 3.32
N SER A 50 -11.08 -34.91 3.03
CA SER A 50 -11.55 -35.17 1.66
C SER A 50 -11.95 -33.88 0.95
N HIS A 51 -11.98 -33.90 -0.39
CA HIS A 51 -12.41 -32.73 -1.15
C HIS A 51 -13.84 -32.31 -0.78
N ARG A 52 -14.76 -33.27 -0.70
CA ARG A 52 -16.17 -33.00 -0.35
C ARG A 52 -16.31 -32.36 1.02
N MET A 53 -15.60 -32.87 2.04
CA MET A 53 -15.66 -32.32 3.38
C MET A 53 -15.10 -30.89 3.41
N LYS A 54 -13.93 -30.67 2.78
CA LYS A 54 -13.30 -29.36 2.74
C LYS A 54 -14.21 -28.30 2.09
N TRP A 55 -14.84 -28.62 0.96
CA TRP A 55 -15.76 -27.69 0.30
C TRP A 55 -17.09 -27.53 1.06
N ALA A 56 -17.55 -28.55 1.79
CA ALA A 56 -18.73 -28.43 2.64
C ALA A 56 -18.47 -27.52 3.87
N GLU A 57 -17.26 -27.54 4.44
CA GLU A 57 -16.84 -26.60 5.49
C GLU A 57 -16.84 -25.14 4.99
N GLU A 58 -16.53 -24.90 3.72
CA GLU A 58 -16.64 -23.58 3.08
C GLU A 58 -18.10 -23.10 2.89
N GLY A 59 -19.07 -23.95 3.24
CA GLY A 59 -20.49 -23.64 3.19
C GLY A 59 -21.16 -23.96 1.85
N TYR A 60 -20.58 -24.83 1.02
CA TYR A 60 -21.20 -25.32 -0.22
C TYR A 60 -22.00 -26.61 0.01
N THR A 61 -23.04 -26.82 -0.81
CA THR A 61 -23.66 -28.14 -0.95
C THR A 61 -22.89 -28.90 -2.02
N VAL A 62 -22.19 -29.98 -1.65
CA VAL A 62 -21.19 -30.61 -2.52
C VAL A 62 -21.71 -31.93 -3.07
N VAL A 63 -21.65 -32.10 -4.39
CA VAL A 63 -21.76 -33.41 -5.05
C VAL A 63 -20.39 -33.83 -5.54
N GLU A 64 -19.91 -34.96 -5.03
CA GLU A 64 -18.66 -35.57 -5.48
C GLU A 64 -18.96 -36.69 -6.48
N ILE A 65 -18.24 -36.69 -7.59
CA ILE A 65 -18.30 -37.73 -8.62
C ILE A 65 -16.89 -38.29 -8.80
N LEU A 66 -16.76 -39.59 -8.58
CA LEU A 66 -15.51 -40.31 -8.80
C LEU A 66 -15.24 -40.51 -10.29
N THR A 67 -13.97 -40.50 -10.69
CA THR A 67 -13.53 -40.71 -12.09
C THR A 67 -14.21 -41.92 -12.76
N GLN A 68 -14.44 -43.01 -12.03
CA GLN A 68 -15.10 -44.23 -12.54
C GLN A 68 -16.54 -43.96 -13.01
N ALA A 69 -17.32 -43.19 -12.24
CA ALA A 69 -18.71 -42.88 -12.56
C ALA A 69 -18.85 -42.00 -13.82
N CYS A 70 -17.84 -41.17 -14.12
CA CYS A 70 -17.78 -40.40 -15.37
C CYS A 70 -17.61 -41.28 -16.62
N THR A 71 -17.04 -42.48 -16.48
CA THR A 71 -16.82 -43.40 -17.61
C THR A 71 -18.00 -44.32 -17.89
N GLU A 72 -18.83 -44.58 -16.88
CA GLU A 72 -19.97 -45.51 -16.95
C GLU A 72 -21.29 -44.83 -17.39
N SER A 73 -21.47 -43.53 -17.11
CA SER A 73 -22.69 -42.79 -17.42
C SER A 73 -22.47 -41.70 -18.46
N LYS A 74 -23.37 -41.60 -19.46
CA LYS A 74 -23.29 -40.60 -20.54
C LYS A 74 -23.61 -39.17 -20.11
N ASP A 75 -24.30 -38.95 -18.97
CA ASP A 75 -24.65 -37.61 -18.49
C ASP A 75 -24.66 -37.52 -16.95
N VAL A 76 -23.51 -37.81 -16.34
CA VAL A 76 -23.34 -37.77 -14.88
C VAL A 76 -23.56 -36.38 -14.28
N LEU A 77 -23.30 -35.31 -15.06
CA LEU A 77 -23.51 -33.92 -14.62
C LEU A 77 -25.00 -33.59 -14.47
N ALA A 78 -25.87 -34.06 -15.38
CA ALA A 78 -27.31 -33.88 -15.24
C ALA A 78 -27.87 -34.48 -13.94
N HIS A 79 -27.39 -35.68 -13.58
CA HIS A 79 -27.80 -36.34 -12.33
C HIS A 79 -27.32 -35.56 -11.10
N ALA A 80 -26.09 -35.05 -11.10
CA ALA A 80 -25.57 -34.23 -10.02
C ALA A 80 -26.32 -32.90 -9.87
N LEU A 81 -26.59 -32.21 -10.98
CA LEU A 81 -27.36 -30.95 -10.98
C LEU A 81 -28.81 -31.18 -10.52
N SER A 82 -29.44 -32.28 -10.93
CA SER A 82 -30.77 -32.66 -10.44
C SER A 82 -30.77 -32.91 -8.93
N ALA A 83 -29.75 -33.61 -8.41
CA ALA A 83 -29.61 -33.84 -6.98
C ALA A 83 -29.39 -32.54 -6.20
N LEU A 84 -28.57 -31.62 -6.72
CA LEU A 84 -28.37 -30.28 -6.14
C LEU A 84 -29.65 -29.46 -6.17
N GLY A 85 -30.40 -29.47 -7.29
CA GLY A 85 -31.66 -28.74 -7.43
C GLY A 85 -32.77 -29.24 -6.51
N ASN A 86 -32.77 -30.53 -6.18
CA ASN A 86 -33.71 -31.13 -5.23
C ASN A 86 -33.25 -31.05 -3.76
N CYS A 87 -32.06 -30.52 -3.50
CA CYS A 87 -31.53 -30.42 -2.14
C CYS A 87 -31.93 -29.09 -1.50
N GLU A 88 -32.71 -29.13 -0.42
CA GLU A 88 -33.20 -27.93 0.28
C GLU A 88 -32.09 -27.02 0.81
N THR A 89 -30.89 -27.55 1.07
CA THR A 89 -29.74 -26.77 1.54
C THR A 89 -28.97 -26.10 0.41
N CYS A 90 -29.27 -26.41 -0.85
CA CYS A 90 -28.60 -25.84 -2.02
C CYS A 90 -29.26 -24.52 -2.43
N VAL A 91 -28.72 -23.41 -1.94
CA VAL A 91 -29.27 -22.06 -2.18
C VAL A 91 -28.14 -21.06 -2.45
N PRO A 92 -28.13 -20.38 -3.62
CA PRO A 92 -29.01 -20.59 -4.76
C PRO A 92 -28.70 -21.91 -5.52
N SER A 93 -29.71 -22.53 -6.13
CA SER A 93 -29.57 -23.80 -6.87
C SER A 93 -29.33 -23.62 -8.37
N ASP A 94 -29.49 -22.41 -8.90
CA ASP A 94 -29.30 -22.08 -10.32
C ASP A 94 -27.83 -21.76 -10.69
N LYS A 95 -26.95 -21.67 -9.69
CA LYS A 95 -25.51 -21.42 -9.88
C LYS A 95 -24.67 -22.46 -9.17
N THR A 96 -23.97 -23.26 -9.95
CA THR A 96 -23.12 -24.36 -9.50
C THR A 96 -21.68 -24.17 -9.98
N GLY A 97 -20.71 -24.34 -9.10
CA GLY A 97 -19.30 -24.37 -9.47
C GLY A 97 -18.85 -25.79 -9.79
N LEU A 98 -17.82 -25.92 -10.63
CA LEU A 98 -17.23 -27.20 -10.98
C LEU A 98 -15.73 -27.20 -10.64
N VAL A 99 -15.25 -28.21 -9.92
CA VAL A 99 -13.81 -28.39 -9.63
C VAL A 99 -13.38 -29.76 -10.12
N VAL A 100 -12.35 -29.80 -10.96
CA VAL A 100 -11.85 -30.99 -11.62
C VAL A 100 -10.40 -31.22 -11.19
N TYR A 101 -10.21 -32.18 -10.28
CA TYR A 101 -8.89 -32.58 -9.78
C TYR A 101 -8.22 -33.63 -10.66
N ASP A 102 -9.01 -34.43 -11.39
CA ASP A 102 -8.51 -35.41 -12.36
C ASP A 102 -8.70 -34.86 -13.80
N PRO A 103 -7.65 -34.42 -14.49
CA PRO A 103 -7.78 -33.85 -15.84
C PRO A 103 -8.19 -34.88 -16.90
N SER A 104 -8.09 -36.19 -16.62
CA SER A 104 -8.44 -37.24 -17.59
C SER A 104 -9.93 -37.27 -17.94
N VAL A 105 -10.80 -36.80 -17.03
CA VAL A 105 -12.25 -36.72 -17.28
C VAL A 105 -12.65 -35.49 -18.08
N TRP A 106 -11.79 -34.46 -18.16
CA TRP A 106 -12.12 -33.18 -18.81
C TRP A 106 -12.59 -33.34 -20.26
N PRO A 107 -11.96 -34.17 -21.13
CA PRO A 107 -12.45 -34.38 -22.50
C PRO A 107 -13.85 -35.01 -22.59
N LEU A 108 -14.28 -35.75 -21.56
CA LEU A 108 -15.61 -36.37 -21.51
C LEU A 108 -16.69 -35.36 -21.11
N ILE A 109 -16.37 -34.45 -20.18
CA ILE A 109 -17.34 -33.51 -19.62
C ILE A 109 -17.38 -32.16 -20.34
N ALA A 110 -16.25 -31.66 -20.84
CA ALA A 110 -16.16 -30.33 -21.44
C ALA A 110 -17.15 -30.12 -22.61
N PRO A 111 -17.40 -31.10 -23.50
CA PRO A 111 -18.40 -30.95 -24.56
C PRO A 111 -19.84 -30.85 -24.07
N THR A 112 -20.16 -31.40 -22.89
CA THR A 112 -21.54 -31.43 -22.37
C THR A 112 -21.88 -30.19 -21.54
N LEU A 113 -20.89 -29.39 -21.11
CA LEU A 113 -21.10 -28.17 -20.31
C LEU A 113 -22.04 -27.15 -20.97
N VAL A 114 -22.08 -27.07 -22.31
CA VAL A 114 -23.01 -26.20 -23.06
C VAL A 114 -24.48 -26.52 -22.76
N ASN A 115 -24.78 -27.78 -22.40
CA ASN A 115 -26.14 -28.21 -22.07
C ASN A 115 -26.52 -27.91 -20.62
N HIS A 116 -25.57 -27.41 -19.80
CA HIS A 116 -25.70 -27.26 -18.35
C HIS A 116 -25.44 -25.81 -17.92
N PRO A 117 -26.34 -24.85 -18.24
CA PRO A 117 -26.11 -23.41 -17.99
C PRO A 117 -26.04 -23.05 -16.50
N ALA A 118 -26.49 -23.95 -15.61
CA ALA A 118 -26.34 -23.78 -14.17
C ALA A 118 -24.88 -23.85 -13.71
N ILE A 119 -23.98 -24.44 -14.50
CA ILE A 119 -22.55 -24.46 -14.18
C ILE A 119 -21.94 -23.11 -14.63
N VAL A 120 -21.54 -22.29 -13.66
CA VAL A 120 -21.14 -20.88 -13.93
C VAL A 120 -19.64 -20.64 -13.92
N GLY A 121 -18.84 -21.64 -13.56
CA GLY A 121 -17.39 -21.56 -13.59
C GLY A 121 -16.72 -22.88 -13.26
N ALA A 122 -15.57 -23.14 -13.88
CA ALA A 122 -14.81 -24.37 -13.71
C ALA A 122 -13.37 -24.13 -13.22
N VAL A 123 -12.90 -24.99 -12.32
CA VAL A 123 -11.51 -25.07 -11.88
C VAL A 123 -10.92 -26.39 -12.35
N LEU A 124 -9.70 -26.39 -12.87
CA LEU A 124 -9.02 -27.58 -13.39
C LEU A 124 -7.58 -27.67 -12.87
N TYR A 125 -7.19 -28.85 -12.39
CA TYR A 125 -5.80 -29.19 -12.08
C TYR A 125 -5.22 -30.04 -13.22
N THR A 126 -4.10 -29.62 -13.80
CA THR A 126 -3.54 -30.26 -15.00
C THR A 126 -2.00 -30.14 -15.07
N SER A 127 -1.37 -31.00 -15.87
CA SER A 127 0.07 -30.94 -16.19
C SER A 127 0.39 -30.04 -17.38
N LYS A 128 -0.61 -29.69 -18.19
CA LYS A 128 -0.44 -28.78 -19.33
C LYS A 128 -1.65 -27.87 -19.46
N ALA A 129 -1.41 -26.59 -19.76
CA ALA A 129 -2.47 -25.64 -20.04
C ALA A 129 -3.33 -26.16 -21.20
N ILE A 130 -4.65 -26.24 -20.98
CA ILE A 130 -5.59 -26.77 -21.97
C ILE A 130 -6.20 -25.56 -22.68
N SER A 131 -5.73 -25.28 -23.90
CA SER A 131 -6.13 -24.12 -24.72
C SER A 131 -7.35 -24.39 -25.62
N ASN A 132 -7.57 -25.64 -26.05
CA ASN A 132 -8.57 -26.02 -27.06
C ASN A 132 -9.99 -26.21 -26.53
N ALA A 133 -10.25 -25.91 -25.27
CA ALA A 133 -11.60 -25.91 -24.73
C ALA A 133 -11.81 -24.58 -23.99
N ARG A 134 -12.04 -23.50 -24.76
CA ARG A 134 -12.89 -22.42 -24.24
C ARG A 134 -14.25 -23.05 -24.01
N ALA A 135 -14.41 -23.69 -22.85
CA ALA A 135 -15.72 -24.07 -22.36
C ALA A 135 -16.57 -22.79 -22.40
N ALA A 136 -17.88 -22.91 -22.65
CA ALA A 136 -18.79 -21.76 -22.70
C ALA A 136 -18.89 -20.98 -21.36
N ILE A 137 -18.04 -21.31 -20.39
CA ILE A 137 -18.06 -20.85 -19.01
C ILE A 137 -16.64 -20.38 -18.60
N PRO A 138 -16.54 -19.42 -17.69
CA PRO A 138 -15.28 -18.98 -17.10
C PRO A 138 -14.46 -20.14 -16.52
N MET A 139 -13.13 -20.10 -16.65
CA MET A 139 -12.25 -21.18 -16.19
C MET A 139 -10.97 -20.72 -15.47
N LEU A 140 -10.60 -21.47 -14.43
CA LEU A 140 -9.34 -21.36 -13.69
C LEU A 140 -8.53 -22.67 -13.87
N GLN A 141 -7.25 -22.58 -14.24
CA GLN A 141 -6.36 -23.73 -14.36
C GLN A 141 -5.17 -23.62 -13.41
N HIS A 142 -4.90 -24.70 -12.67
CA HIS A 142 -3.65 -24.92 -11.93
C HIS A 142 -2.78 -25.88 -12.73
N VAL A 143 -1.70 -25.34 -13.30
CA VAL A 143 -0.79 -26.05 -14.20
C VAL A 143 0.51 -26.36 -13.47
N VAL A 144 0.85 -27.64 -13.36
CA VAL A 144 2.11 -28.11 -12.75
C VAL A 144 3.24 -28.21 -13.77
N GLY A 145 4.48 -28.28 -13.29
CA GLY A 145 5.67 -28.40 -14.13
C GLY A 145 6.20 -27.06 -14.67
N GLN A 146 7.41 -27.10 -15.23
CA GLN A 146 8.05 -25.92 -15.81
C GLN A 146 7.34 -25.51 -17.11
N SER A 147 6.88 -24.26 -17.17
CA SER A 147 6.32 -23.67 -18.37
C SER A 147 7.17 -22.48 -18.79
N THR A 148 7.48 -22.39 -20.08
CA THR A 148 8.12 -21.22 -20.71
C THR A 148 7.11 -20.15 -21.09
N GLU A 149 5.82 -20.44 -20.97
CA GLU A 149 4.73 -19.54 -21.33
C GLU A 149 4.35 -18.65 -20.15
N LYS A 150 4.03 -17.39 -20.44
CA LYS A 150 3.61 -16.42 -19.43
C LYS A 150 2.24 -16.81 -18.88
N ALA A 151 2.09 -16.82 -17.56
CA ALA A 151 0.79 -17.05 -16.91
C ALA A 151 -0.31 -16.16 -17.50
N ILE A 152 -1.41 -16.78 -17.93
CA ILE A 152 -2.55 -16.12 -18.58
C ILE A 152 -3.48 -15.57 -17.49
N ARG A 153 -3.86 -14.30 -17.61
CA ARG A 153 -4.72 -13.56 -16.66
C ARG A 153 -5.79 -12.78 -17.42
N GLU A 154 -6.71 -13.49 -18.03
CA GLU A 154 -7.86 -12.91 -18.74
C GLU A 154 -9.10 -12.94 -17.85
N GLU A 155 -10.06 -12.03 -18.09
CA GLU A 155 -11.20 -11.81 -17.19
C GLU A 155 -11.98 -13.08 -16.81
N ASP A 156 -12.16 -14.00 -17.77
CA ASP A 156 -12.84 -15.29 -17.62
C ASP A 156 -11.92 -16.50 -17.81
N PHE A 157 -10.61 -16.29 -17.94
CA PHE A 157 -9.65 -17.38 -18.09
C PHE A 157 -8.34 -17.10 -17.35
N MET A 158 -8.09 -17.88 -16.30
CA MET A 158 -6.98 -17.68 -15.37
C MET A 158 -6.10 -18.92 -15.31
N VAL A 159 -4.78 -18.75 -15.43
CA VAL A 159 -3.81 -19.85 -15.31
C VAL A 159 -2.80 -19.53 -14.21
N TYR A 160 -2.73 -20.39 -13.19
CA TYR A 160 -1.67 -20.39 -12.18
C TYR A 160 -0.69 -21.53 -12.46
N GLN A 161 0.60 -21.22 -12.38
CA GLN A 161 1.68 -22.17 -12.64
C GLN A 161 2.38 -22.56 -11.34
N TYR A 162 2.74 -23.83 -11.23
CA TYR A 162 3.42 -24.45 -10.08
C TYR A 162 4.70 -25.13 -10.55
N PRO A 163 5.78 -24.38 -10.83
CA PRO A 163 6.95 -24.88 -11.55
C PRO A 163 7.79 -25.91 -10.77
N LYS A 164 7.63 -25.97 -9.45
CA LYS A 164 8.32 -26.93 -8.57
C LYS A 164 7.49 -28.18 -8.28
N ILE A 165 6.24 -28.23 -8.75
CA ILE A 165 5.34 -29.35 -8.52
C ILE A 165 5.38 -30.25 -9.74
N GLU A 166 5.54 -31.55 -9.51
CA GLU A 166 5.71 -32.56 -10.56
C GLU A 166 4.38 -33.16 -11.03
N SER A 167 3.36 -33.20 -10.16
CA SER A 167 2.07 -33.85 -10.44
C SER A 167 0.88 -32.97 -10.08
N HIS A 168 -0.15 -33.00 -10.93
CA HIS A 168 -1.43 -32.31 -10.70
C HIS A 168 -2.17 -32.81 -9.44
N LEU A 169 -1.77 -34.00 -8.93
CA LEU A 169 -2.30 -34.62 -7.73
C LEU A 169 -1.86 -33.92 -6.43
N PHE A 170 -1.08 -32.83 -6.51
CA PHE A 170 -0.69 -32.04 -5.34
C PHE A 170 -1.85 -31.52 -4.51
N ALA A 171 -3.03 -31.38 -5.13
CA ALA A 171 -4.26 -30.95 -4.46
C ALA A 171 -5.26 -32.10 -4.26
N THR A 172 -4.84 -33.36 -4.40
CA THR A 172 -5.70 -34.55 -4.21
C THR A 172 -5.40 -35.17 -2.84
N PRO A 173 -6.34 -35.11 -1.87
CA PRO A 173 -6.20 -35.76 -0.58
C PRO A 173 -5.85 -37.25 -0.69
N PHE A 174 -5.17 -37.77 0.33
CA PHE A 174 -4.83 -39.20 0.47
C PHE A 174 -3.88 -39.74 -0.61
N HIS A 175 -3.36 -38.90 -1.48
CA HIS A 175 -2.38 -39.26 -2.50
C HIS A 175 -0.97 -38.90 -2.02
N GLU A 176 0.04 -39.73 -2.32
CA GLU A 176 1.44 -39.49 -1.93
C GLU A 176 1.99 -38.16 -2.47
N GLY A 177 1.48 -37.73 -3.62
CA GLY A 177 1.83 -36.47 -4.25
C GLY A 177 1.20 -35.21 -3.62
N PHE A 178 0.35 -35.34 -2.59
CA PHE A 178 -0.32 -34.21 -1.95
C PHE A 178 0.69 -33.24 -1.30
N ASP A 179 0.58 -31.96 -1.64
CA ASP A 179 1.43 -30.89 -1.10
C ASP A 179 0.55 -29.86 -0.40
N TYR A 180 0.54 -29.91 0.93
CA TYR A 180 -0.33 -29.08 1.75
C TYR A 180 -0.16 -27.56 1.51
N ILE A 181 1.07 -27.10 1.27
CA ILE A 181 1.37 -25.67 1.11
C ILE A 181 0.80 -25.17 -0.22
N ASN A 182 1.08 -25.90 -1.30
CA ASN A 182 0.63 -25.52 -2.63
C ASN A 182 -0.88 -25.74 -2.81
N GLU A 183 -1.42 -26.79 -2.17
CA GLU A 183 -2.85 -27.04 -2.11
C GLU A 183 -3.58 -25.88 -1.42
N ALA A 184 -3.13 -25.45 -0.23
CA ALA A 184 -3.76 -24.35 0.50
C ALA A 184 -3.78 -23.06 -0.33
N VAL A 185 -2.67 -22.72 -1.01
CA VAL A 185 -2.59 -21.57 -1.92
C VAL A 185 -3.52 -21.73 -3.13
N SER A 186 -3.61 -22.93 -3.71
CA SER A 186 -4.51 -23.21 -4.83
C SER A 186 -5.98 -23.11 -4.42
N HIS A 187 -6.31 -23.54 -3.20
CA HIS A 187 -7.67 -23.51 -2.65
C HIS A 187 -8.15 -22.07 -2.44
N THR A 188 -7.33 -21.18 -1.87
CA THR A 188 -7.65 -19.75 -1.77
C THR A 188 -7.89 -19.10 -3.15
N ARG A 189 -7.13 -19.52 -4.18
CA ARG A 189 -7.35 -19.08 -5.56
C ARG A 189 -8.68 -19.61 -6.13
N ASN A 190 -9.04 -20.86 -5.82
CA ASN A 190 -10.34 -21.44 -6.20
C ASN A 190 -11.50 -20.67 -5.58
N LEU A 191 -11.43 -20.38 -4.28
CA LEU A 191 -12.46 -19.60 -3.58
C LEU A 191 -12.62 -18.20 -4.20
N THR A 192 -11.49 -17.51 -4.45
CA THR A 192 -11.50 -16.18 -5.08
C THR A 192 -12.17 -16.21 -6.45
N PHE A 193 -11.88 -17.24 -7.25
CA PHE A 193 -12.44 -17.41 -8.59
C PHE A 193 -13.91 -17.83 -8.56
N LEU A 194 -14.26 -18.91 -7.85
CA LEU A 194 -15.60 -19.48 -7.85
C LEU A 194 -16.63 -18.56 -7.18
N LYS A 195 -16.30 -17.95 -6.03
CA LYS A 195 -17.23 -17.04 -5.34
C LYS A 195 -17.66 -15.87 -6.23
N LYS A 196 -16.75 -15.34 -7.09
CA LYS A 196 -17.06 -14.29 -8.07
C LYS A 196 -18.22 -14.68 -8.99
N TYR A 197 -18.19 -15.89 -9.56
CA TYR A 197 -19.20 -16.33 -10.54
C TYR A 197 -20.45 -16.92 -9.90
N MET A 198 -20.29 -17.59 -8.76
CA MET A 198 -21.41 -18.18 -8.01
C MET A 198 -22.17 -17.15 -7.17
N GLY A 199 -21.57 -15.99 -6.89
CA GLY A 199 -22.15 -14.96 -6.01
C GLY A 199 -22.05 -15.31 -4.52
N GLY A 200 -21.10 -16.17 -4.14
CA GLY A 200 -20.91 -16.61 -2.77
C GLY A 200 -20.47 -18.08 -2.64
N PRO A 201 -20.48 -18.63 -1.42
CA PRO A 201 -20.94 -17.99 -0.19
C PRO A 201 -19.91 -17.02 0.41
N TYR A 202 -20.40 -15.90 0.92
CA TYR A 202 -19.62 -14.90 1.66
C TYR A 202 -19.97 -14.97 3.15
N PHE A 203 -18.96 -14.71 3.98
CA PHE A 203 -19.06 -14.71 5.43
C PHE A 203 -18.30 -13.49 5.97
N ASP A 204 -18.76 -12.95 7.09
CA ASP A 204 -18.06 -11.87 7.79
C ASP A 204 -16.92 -12.48 8.61
N LEU A 205 -15.74 -12.53 8.01
CA LEU A 205 -14.56 -13.16 8.61
C LEU A 205 -14.07 -12.43 9.86
N GLU A 206 -14.31 -11.12 9.95
CA GLU A 206 -13.94 -10.33 11.13
C GLU A 206 -14.85 -10.67 12.30
N ALA A 207 -16.16 -10.70 12.06
CA ALA A 207 -17.12 -11.09 13.10
C ALA A 207 -16.86 -12.51 13.63
N ILE A 208 -16.47 -13.45 12.76
CA ILE A 208 -16.11 -14.82 13.17
C ILE A 208 -14.87 -14.83 14.05
N TRP A 209 -13.86 -14.03 13.71
CA TRP A 209 -12.63 -13.94 14.50
C TRP A 209 -12.84 -13.21 15.84
N GLU A 210 -13.66 -12.16 15.85
CA GLU A 210 -14.07 -11.45 17.07
C GLU A 210 -14.90 -12.34 18.00
N GLU A 211 -15.80 -13.16 17.45
CA GLU A 211 -16.53 -14.17 18.22
C GLU A 211 -15.56 -15.18 18.87
N HIS A 212 -14.58 -15.66 18.12
CA HIS A 212 -13.59 -16.62 18.61
C HIS A 212 -12.79 -16.06 19.80
N THR A 213 -12.17 -14.90 19.59
CA THR A 213 -11.34 -14.22 20.61
C THR A 213 -12.16 -13.75 21.81
N TYR A 214 -13.42 -13.39 21.62
CA TYR A 214 -14.34 -13.12 22.73
C TYR A 214 -14.50 -14.34 23.65
N TYR A 215 -14.65 -15.54 23.09
CA TYR A 215 -14.74 -16.75 23.91
C TYR A 215 -13.43 -17.12 24.60
N GLU A 216 -12.28 -16.90 23.96
CA GLU A 216 -10.96 -17.18 24.53
C GLU A 216 -10.60 -16.23 25.67
N PHE A 217 -10.75 -14.92 25.47
CA PHE A 217 -10.22 -13.92 26.39
C PHE A 217 -11.26 -13.29 27.31
N THR A 218 -12.51 -13.14 26.85
CA THR A 218 -13.56 -12.45 27.62
C THR A 218 -14.36 -13.43 28.48
N THR A 219 -15.00 -14.44 27.87
CA THR A 219 -15.79 -15.41 28.63
C THR A 219 -14.95 -16.57 29.15
N ARG A 220 -13.75 -16.79 28.59
CA ARG A 220 -12.83 -17.89 28.92
C ARG A 220 -13.52 -19.26 28.87
N SER A 221 -14.24 -19.54 27.77
CA SER A 221 -15.05 -20.75 27.59
C SER A 221 -14.47 -21.66 26.53
N VAL A 222 -13.74 -22.70 26.95
CA VAL A 222 -13.18 -23.70 26.03
C VAL A 222 -14.24 -24.37 25.15
N PRO A 223 -15.43 -24.78 25.65
CA PRO A 223 -16.46 -25.36 24.81
C PRO A 223 -16.96 -24.43 23.70
N ASP A 224 -17.15 -23.14 24.02
CA ASP A 224 -17.66 -22.15 23.06
C ASP A 224 -16.58 -21.79 22.04
N THR A 225 -15.32 -21.59 22.49
CA THR A 225 -14.16 -21.43 21.61
C THR A 225 -14.07 -22.60 20.62
N MET A 226 -14.07 -23.84 21.11
CA MET A 226 -14.03 -25.02 20.25
C MET A 226 -15.25 -25.12 19.34
N ALA A 227 -16.42 -24.60 19.72
CA ALA A 227 -17.62 -24.63 18.90
C ALA A 227 -17.55 -23.71 17.67
N THR A 228 -16.64 -22.73 17.65
CA THR A 228 -16.39 -21.87 16.49
C THR A 228 -15.40 -22.48 15.48
N MET A 229 -14.76 -23.60 15.82
CA MET A 229 -13.75 -24.24 14.98
C MET A 229 -14.30 -25.38 14.11
N VAL A 230 -13.57 -25.74 13.05
CA VAL A 230 -13.88 -26.88 12.16
C VAL A 230 -13.65 -28.24 12.86
N GLN A 231 -13.83 -29.35 12.12
CA GLN A 231 -13.68 -30.69 12.69
C GLN A 231 -12.22 -31.08 12.96
N GLU A 232 -11.28 -30.59 12.15
CA GLU A 232 -9.85 -30.78 12.34
C GLU A 232 -9.12 -29.44 12.45
N PRO A 233 -9.29 -28.70 13.56
CA PRO A 233 -8.67 -27.41 13.74
C PRO A 233 -7.20 -27.53 14.13
N TYR A 234 -6.46 -26.44 13.96
CA TYR A 234 -5.04 -26.40 14.27
C TYR A 234 -4.58 -25.03 14.75
N VAL A 235 -3.95 -24.96 15.91
CA VAL A 235 -3.30 -23.73 16.39
C VAL A 235 -1.81 -23.99 16.55
N ASN A 236 -0.98 -23.05 16.12
CA ASN A 236 0.46 -23.07 16.33
C ASN A 236 1.01 -21.70 16.68
N HIS A 237 1.55 -21.64 17.88
CA HIS A 237 2.40 -20.58 18.37
C HIS A 237 3.84 -20.84 17.90
N ILE A 238 4.20 -20.23 16.77
CA ILE A 238 5.43 -20.51 16.02
C ILE A 238 6.70 -20.44 16.89
N PRO A 239 6.91 -19.45 17.79
CA PRO A 239 8.18 -19.32 18.50
C PRO A 239 8.42 -20.39 19.57
N THR A 240 7.36 -20.95 20.15
CA THR A 240 7.45 -21.96 21.22
C THR A 240 6.98 -23.34 20.77
N LEU A 241 6.46 -23.48 19.55
CA LEU A 241 5.87 -24.70 19.00
C LEU A 241 4.76 -25.26 19.90
N THR A 242 3.99 -24.37 20.54
CA THR A 242 2.84 -24.73 21.39
C THR A 242 1.53 -24.60 20.61
N GLY A 243 0.49 -25.28 21.07
CA GLY A 243 -0.79 -25.36 20.38
C GLY A 243 -1.31 -26.79 20.32
N GLY A 244 -2.17 -27.08 19.33
CA GLY A 244 -2.79 -28.39 19.18
C GLY A 244 -3.31 -28.62 17.77
N ILE A 245 -3.26 -29.89 17.33
CA ILE A 245 -3.81 -30.35 16.04
C ILE A 245 -4.96 -31.32 16.33
N GLY A 246 -6.11 -31.05 15.71
CA GLY A 246 -7.35 -31.78 15.93
C GLY A 246 -8.05 -31.38 17.22
N ARG A 247 -9.36 -31.61 17.29
CA ARG A 247 -10.19 -31.08 18.39
C ARG A 247 -9.76 -31.56 19.77
N ALA A 248 -9.38 -32.83 19.91
CA ALA A 248 -9.03 -33.40 21.21
C ALA A 248 -7.78 -32.75 21.81
N ARG A 249 -6.69 -32.67 21.04
CA ARG A 249 -5.43 -32.07 21.50
C ARG A 249 -5.56 -30.56 21.68
N LEU A 250 -6.32 -29.90 20.80
CA LEU A 250 -6.53 -28.46 20.93
C LEU A 250 -7.43 -28.10 22.12
N THR A 251 -8.44 -28.92 22.43
CA THR A 251 -9.26 -28.76 23.65
C THR A 251 -8.39 -28.90 24.90
N ASP A 252 -7.52 -29.91 24.94
CA ASP A 252 -6.57 -30.11 26.04
C ASP A 252 -5.62 -28.92 26.19
N PHE A 253 -5.07 -28.42 25.08
CA PHE A 253 -4.24 -27.23 25.06
C PHE A 253 -4.99 -25.99 25.59
N TYR A 254 -6.19 -25.70 25.09
CA TYR A 254 -6.97 -24.56 25.55
C TYR A 254 -7.36 -24.64 27.03
N GLN A 255 -7.76 -25.83 27.48
CA GLN A 255 -8.16 -26.08 28.85
C GLN A 255 -7.01 -25.96 29.84
N ASN A 256 -5.83 -26.48 29.49
CA ASN A 256 -4.74 -26.66 30.44
C ASN A 256 -3.60 -25.67 30.28
N HIS A 257 -3.45 -25.04 29.10
CA HIS A 257 -2.26 -24.26 28.75
C HIS A 257 -2.55 -22.84 28.23
N PHE A 258 -3.76 -22.50 27.80
CA PHE A 258 -4.01 -21.20 27.16
C PHE A 258 -5.11 -20.37 27.83
N VAL A 259 -6.39 -20.74 27.68
CA VAL A 259 -7.55 -19.89 28.03
C VAL A 259 -7.52 -19.40 29.48
N PHE A 260 -7.08 -20.24 30.41
CA PHE A 260 -6.97 -19.92 31.84
C PHE A 260 -5.57 -19.50 32.30
N GLN A 261 -4.55 -19.61 31.43
CA GLN A 261 -3.16 -19.23 31.72
C GLN A 261 -2.79 -17.85 31.15
N ASN A 262 -3.75 -16.92 31.18
CA ASN A 262 -3.53 -15.53 30.80
C ASN A 262 -3.76 -14.62 32.02
N PRO A 263 -2.83 -13.71 32.34
CA PRO A 263 -2.99 -12.70 33.38
C PRO A 263 -4.32 -11.95 33.29
N ALA A 264 -4.77 -11.40 34.42
CA ALA A 264 -6.03 -10.65 34.46
C ALA A 264 -5.93 -9.32 33.71
N ASP A 265 -4.73 -8.76 33.59
CA ASP A 265 -4.42 -7.49 32.91
C ASP A 265 -3.95 -7.67 31.46
N THR A 266 -4.20 -8.86 30.88
CA THR A 266 -3.93 -9.15 29.48
C THR A 266 -4.77 -8.25 28.57
N GLU A 267 -4.13 -7.60 27.63
CA GLU A 267 -4.73 -6.70 26.66
C GLU A 267 -4.13 -6.95 25.28
N GLU A 268 -4.99 -7.02 24.26
CA GLU A 268 -4.59 -7.10 22.86
C GLU A 268 -4.85 -5.76 22.18
N GLU A 269 -3.78 -5.05 21.84
CA GLU A 269 -3.88 -3.79 21.11
C GLU A 269 -3.69 -4.06 19.62
N LEU A 270 -4.79 -4.14 18.87
CA LEU A 270 -4.77 -4.30 17.43
C LEU A 270 -4.06 -3.10 16.76
N ILE A 271 -3.00 -3.39 16.01
CA ILE A 271 -2.22 -2.41 15.23
C ILE A 271 -2.69 -2.37 13.78
N SER A 272 -2.90 -3.55 13.18
CA SER A 272 -3.34 -3.68 11.80
C SER A 272 -4.11 -4.99 11.59
N ARG A 273 -5.06 -4.98 10.66
CA ARG A 273 -5.82 -6.17 10.24
C ARG A 273 -5.89 -6.22 8.71
N THR A 274 -5.67 -7.40 8.13
CA THR A 274 -5.84 -7.68 6.69
C THR A 274 -6.81 -8.84 6.50
N VAL A 275 -7.88 -8.63 5.73
CA VAL A 275 -8.90 -9.66 5.46
C VAL A 275 -8.77 -10.17 4.01
N GLY A 276 -8.62 -11.49 3.86
CA GLY A 276 -8.61 -12.20 2.59
C GLY A 276 -9.96 -12.86 2.28
N ILE A 277 -9.99 -13.74 1.28
CA ILE A 277 -11.21 -14.49 0.91
C ILE A 277 -11.58 -15.59 1.94
N ASP A 278 -10.59 -16.03 2.72
CA ASP A 278 -10.62 -17.19 3.63
C ASP A 278 -9.76 -16.98 4.90
N ARG A 279 -9.30 -15.76 5.18
CA ARG A 279 -8.39 -15.53 6.32
C ARG A 279 -8.41 -14.10 6.84
N VAL A 280 -8.05 -13.95 8.12
CA VAL A 280 -7.75 -12.69 8.79
C VAL A 280 -6.28 -12.71 9.21
N ILE A 281 -5.57 -11.60 9.03
CA ILE A 281 -4.20 -11.42 9.49
C ILE A 281 -4.17 -10.22 10.41
N ASP A 282 -3.92 -10.44 11.70
CA ASP A 282 -3.84 -9.41 12.72
C ASP A 282 -2.38 -9.19 13.12
N GLU A 283 -1.98 -7.92 13.12
CA GLU A 283 -0.79 -7.42 13.78
C GLU A 283 -1.23 -6.69 15.04
N PHE A 284 -0.76 -7.12 16.22
CA PHE A 284 -1.20 -6.54 17.48
C PHE A 284 -0.07 -6.53 18.51
N VAL A 285 -0.20 -5.70 19.55
CA VAL A 285 0.69 -5.74 20.71
C VAL A 285 -0.01 -6.45 21.84
N HIS A 286 0.52 -7.61 22.24
CA HIS A 286 0.04 -8.37 23.38
C HIS A 286 0.72 -7.85 24.65
N LYS A 287 -0.09 -7.37 25.61
CA LYS A 287 0.39 -6.73 26.83
C LYS A 287 -0.12 -7.45 28.06
N PHE A 288 0.73 -7.68 29.04
CA PHE A 288 0.36 -8.31 30.30
C PHE A 288 1.45 -8.09 31.35
N THR A 289 1.12 -8.23 32.62
CA THR A 289 2.13 -8.36 33.70
C THR A 289 2.43 -9.84 33.91
N HIS A 290 3.71 -10.24 33.93
CA HIS A 290 4.12 -11.62 34.15
C HIS A 290 4.08 -12.00 35.63
N ASP A 291 2.87 -12.05 36.19
CA ASP A 291 2.56 -12.36 37.60
C ASP A 291 2.14 -13.82 37.85
N MET A 292 1.90 -14.57 36.78
CA MET A 292 1.68 -16.01 36.77
C MET A 292 2.54 -16.70 35.70
N GLN A 293 2.62 -18.03 35.76
CA GLN A 293 3.28 -18.81 34.71
C GLN A 293 2.40 -18.81 33.45
N ILE A 294 3.01 -18.54 32.30
CA ILE A 294 2.34 -18.51 30.99
C ILE A 294 3.12 -19.47 30.07
N ASP A 295 2.85 -20.77 30.20
CA ASP A 295 3.71 -21.79 29.59
C ASP A 295 3.68 -21.83 28.06
N TRP A 296 2.57 -21.40 27.44
CA TRP A 296 2.45 -21.30 25.99
C TRP A 296 3.36 -20.21 25.38
N LEU A 297 3.62 -19.12 26.12
CA LEU A 297 4.42 -17.97 25.67
C LEU A 297 5.86 -17.99 26.22
N LEU A 298 6.02 -18.37 27.49
CA LEU A 298 7.26 -18.35 28.26
C LEU A 298 7.47 -19.70 28.97
N PRO A 299 7.65 -20.80 28.22
CA PRO A 299 7.71 -22.15 28.78
C PRO A 299 8.84 -22.27 29.80
N GLY A 300 8.49 -22.73 31.02
CA GLY A 300 9.44 -22.97 32.10
C GLY A 300 9.96 -21.72 32.84
N ILE A 301 9.45 -20.53 32.52
CA ILE A 301 9.85 -19.29 33.20
C ILE A 301 8.84 -18.96 34.30
N PRO A 302 9.24 -18.93 35.59
CA PRO A 302 8.35 -18.55 36.68
C PRO A 302 8.02 -17.04 36.66
N PRO A 303 6.97 -16.60 37.36
CA PRO A 303 6.56 -15.20 37.40
C PRO A 303 7.70 -14.24 37.75
N THR A 304 7.79 -13.12 37.03
CA THR A 304 8.86 -12.12 37.22
C THR A 304 8.32 -10.76 37.70
N GLY A 305 7.00 -10.55 37.65
CA GLY A 305 6.34 -9.29 37.97
C GLY A 305 6.62 -8.15 36.99
N LYS A 306 7.26 -8.42 35.84
CA LYS A 306 7.53 -7.42 34.81
C LYS A 306 6.33 -7.23 33.89
N ARG A 307 6.07 -5.99 33.47
CA ARG A 307 5.10 -5.68 32.41
C ARG A 307 5.76 -5.91 31.05
N LEU A 308 5.08 -6.65 30.18
CA LEU A 308 5.52 -6.93 28.81
C LEU A 308 4.58 -6.27 27.80
N GLU A 309 5.15 -5.90 26.67
CA GLU A 309 4.45 -5.45 25.47
C GLU A 309 5.15 -6.04 24.26
N ILE A 310 4.57 -7.08 23.67
CA ILE A 310 5.22 -7.88 22.64
C ILE A 310 4.44 -7.74 21.33
N PRO A 311 5.10 -7.40 20.20
CA PRO A 311 4.51 -7.49 18.87
C PRO A 311 4.16 -8.93 18.48
N PHE A 312 2.91 -9.15 18.10
CA PHE A 312 2.37 -10.41 17.61
C PHE A 312 1.86 -10.25 16.17
N THR A 313 1.91 -11.34 15.42
CA THR A 313 1.22 -11.50 14.14
C THR A 313 0.43 -12.81 14.16
N ALA A 314 -0.88 -12.75 14.02
CA ALA A 314 -1.76 -13.92 13.88
C ALA A 314 -2.24 -14.04 12.44
N VAL A 315 -2.08 -15.21 11.83
CA VAL A 315 -2.64 -15.58 10.53
C VAL A 315 -3.72 -16.63 10.77
N VAL A 316 -4.98 -16.22 10.66
CA VAL A 316 -6.17 -17.01 11.00
C VAL A 316 -6.89 -17.42 9.72
N ASN A 317 -6.90 -18.71 9.38
CA ASN A 317 -7.64 -19.25 8.25
C ASN A 317 -9.03 -19.72 8.68
N ILE A 318 -10.05 -19.36 7.92
CA ILE A 318 -11.46 -19.62 8.20
C ILE A 318 -12.04 -20.35 6.98
N ARG A 319 -12.78 -21.43 7.26
CA ARG A 319 -13.57 -22.16 6.25
C ARG A 319 -15.04 -21.90 6.55
N GLY A 320 -15.70 -21.25 5.62
CA GLY A 320 -17.09 -20.84 5.80
C GLY A 320 -17.27 -19.92 7.01
N ASP A 321 -17.95 -20.42 8.04
CA ASP A 321 -18.19 -19.71 9.31
C ASP A 321 -17.45 -20.31 10.52
N ARG A 322 -16.34 -21.03 10.27
CA ARG A 322 -15.55 -21.70 11.30
C ARG A 322 -14.05 -21.51 11.12
N LEU A 323 -13.32 -21.38 12.22
CA LEU A 323 -11.86 -21.34 12.20
C LEU A 323 -11.26 -22.70 11.85
N TYR A 324 -10.35 -22.70 10.89
CA TYR A 324 -9.54 -23.88 10.54
C TYR A 324 -8.21 -23.87 11.25
N HIS A 325 -7.38 -22.84 11.03
CA HIS A 325 -6.10 -22.78 11.71
C HIS A 325 -5.62 -21.38 12.03
N GLU A 326 -4.73 -21.32 13.02
CA GLU A 326 -4.07 -20.11 13.48
C GLU A 326 -2.56 -20.32 13.52
N HIS A 327 -1.83 -19.43 12.85
CA HIS A 327 -0.39 -19.32 13.00
C HIS A 327 -0.08 -17.99 13.69
N ILE A 328 0.35 -18.06 14.94
CA ILE A 328 0.66 -16.88 15.74
C ILE A 328 2.17 -16.82 15.94
N ALA A 329 2.76 -15.68 15.59
CA ALA A 329 4.20 -15.46 15.66
C ALA A 329 4.51 -14.20 16.45
N TRP A 330 5.60 -14.24 17.20
CA TRP A 330 6.22 -13.11 17.89
C TRP A 330 7.74 -13.33 17.96
N ASP A 331 8.48 -12.35 18.43
CA ASP A 331 9.92 -12.49 18.67
C ASP A 331 10.20 -12.87 20.13
N GLN A 332 10.65 -14.11 20.35
CA GLN A 332 10.97 -14.61 21.70
C GLN A 332 12.10 -13.80 22.36
N SER A 333 13.05 -13.27 21.58
CA SER A 333 14.16 -12.48 22.11
C SER A 333 13.68 -11.15 22.69
N THR A 334 12.66 -10.55 22.06
CA THR A 334 11.97 -9.36 22.56
C THR A 334 11.28 -9.61 23.89
N ALA A 335 10.62 -10.76 24.07
CA ALA A 335 9.98 -11.14 25.33
C ALA A 335 11.02 -11.34 26.45
N LEU A 336 12.07 -12.12 26.20
CA LEU A 336 13.13 -12.40 27.17
C LEU A 336 13.92 -11.16 27.57
N ARG A 337 14.14 -10.22 26.64
CA ARG A 337 14.79 -8.94 26.93
C ARG A 337 13.94 -8.07 27.86
N GLN A 338 12.62 -8.04 27.69
CA GLN A 338 11.73 -7.30 28.59
C GLN A 338 11.65 -7.92 29.99
N LEU A 339 11.82 -9.24 30.11
CA LEU A 339 11.93 -9.94 31.39
C LEU A 339 13.27 -9.72 32.11
N GLY A 340 14.27 -9.15 31.43
CA GLY A 340 15.63 -9.03 31.95
C GLY A 340 16.42 -10.34 31.95
N LEU A 341 15.98 -11.34 31.16
CA LEU A 341 16.59 -12.67 31.09
C LEU A 341 17.54 -12.83 29.88
N LEU A 342 17.50 -11.90 28.93
CA LEU A 342 18.43 -11.84 27.79
C LEU A 342 19.43 -10.69 27.99
N PRO A 343 20.74 -10.94 28.11
CA PRO A 343 21.74 -9.89 28.27
C PRO A 343 21.93 -9.06 26.99
N ASP A 344 22.40 -7.82 27.15
CA ASP A 344 22.66 -6.90 26.03
C ASP A 344 23.79 -7.35 25.11
N TYR A 345 24.77 -8.06 25.66
CA TYR A 345 25.95 -8.54 24.95
C TYR A 345 26.15 -10.03 25.20
N LEU A 346 26.48 -10.77 24.14
CA LEU A 346 26.84 -12.18 24.21
C LEU A 346 28.25 -12.40 23.66
N PRO A 347 28.98 -13.42 24.15
CA PRO A 347 30.30 -13.75 23.64
C PRO A 347 30.28 -14.04 22.13
N TYR A 348 31.31 -13.54 21.43
CA TYR A 348 31.59 -13.86 20.04
C TYR A 348 32.84 -14.77 19.97
N PRO A 349 32.68 -16.10 19.78
CA PRO A 349 33.77 -17.06 19.95
C PRO A 349 34.66 -17.23 18.72
N TYR A 350 34.41 -16.49 17.63
CA TYR A 350 35.08 -16.67 16.35
C TYR A 350 36.15 -15.59 16.12
N ALA A 351 37.11 -15.88 15.24
CA ALA A 351 38.02 -14.85 14.73
C ALA A 351 37.24 -13.83 13.88
N LEU A 352 37.73 -12.59 13.84
CA LEU A 352 37.19 -11.57 12.94
C LEU A 352 37.60 -11.84 11.48
N PRO A 353 36.90 -11.28 10.47
CA PRO A 353 37.20 -11.53 9.05
C PRO A 353 38.63 -11.19 8.61
N ASP A 354 39.31 -10.31 9.33
CA ASP A 354 40.71 -9.93 9.12
C ASP A 354 41.71 -10.84 9.86
N GLY A 355 41.23 -11.92 10.47
CA GLY A 355 42.03 -12.90 11.20
C GLY A 355 42.35 -12.50 12.64
N ARG A 356 41.90 -11.34 13.13
CA ARG A 356 42.12 -10.94 14.52
C ARG A 356 41.43 -11.90 15.49
N THR A 357 42.15 -12.27 16.54
CA THR A 357 41.67 -13.00 17.72
C THR A 357 41.74 -12.09 18.96
N PRO A 358 40.96 -12.37 20.02
CA PRO A 358 41.07 -11.61 21.27
C PRO A 358 42.49 -11.67 21.84
N GLY A 359 42.94 -10.57 22.42
CA GLY A 359 44.20 -10.48 23.15
C GLY A 359 44.21 -11.37 24.41
N PRO A 360 45.39 -11.63 24.99
CA PRO A 360 45.51 -12.41 26.22
C PRO A 360 44.66 -11.81 27.35
N GLY A 361 43.80 -12.62 27.97
CA GLY A 361 42.90 -12.16 29.04
C GLY A 361 41.70 -11.32 28.54
N LYS A 362 41.38 -11.37 27.25
CA LYS A 362 40.22 -10.68 26.65
C LYS A 362 39.30 -11.63 25.91
N ARG A 363 38.08 -11.18 25.59
CA ARG A 363 37.13 -11.86 24.72
C ARG A 363 36.46 -10.87 23.77
N PHE A 364 35.98 -11.36 22.63
CA PHE A 364 35.06 -10.61 21.81
C PHE A 364 33.62 -10.81 22.28
N GLU A 365 32.81 -9.78 22.16
CA GLU A 365 31.37 -9.85 22.36
C GLU A 365 30.63 -8.98 21.35
N TYR A 366 29.40 -9.37 21.04
CA TYR A 366 28.53 -8.66 20.11
C TYR A 366 27.25 -8.24 20.83
N LYS A 367 26.67 -7.11 20.41
CA LYS A 367 25.38 -6.67 20.92
C LYS A 367 24.28 -7.59 20.38
N VAL A 368 23.46 -8.15 21.26
CA VAL A 368 22.36 -9.02 20.86
C VAL A 368 21.31 -8.20 20.08
N PRO A 369 20.93 -8.60 18.85
CA PRO A 369 20.02 -7.84 17.99
C PRO A 369 18.55 -8.02 18.39
N ALA A 370 18.23 -7.75 19.65
CA ALA A 370 16.87 -7.81 20.21
C ALA A 370 16.53 -6.43 20.79
N ALA A 371 15.43 -5.80 20.39
CA ALA A 371 15.11 -4.44 20.86
C ALA A 371 14.27 -4.44 22.16
N GLY A 372 13.56 -5.54 22.47
CA GLY A 372 12.69 -5.58 23.63
C GLY A 372 11.48 -4.66 23.41
N ARG A 373 11.07 -3.89 24.43
CA ARG A 373 9.87 -3.05 24.38
C ARG A 373 9.87 -2.03 23.24
N ASP A 374 11.05 -1.57 22.87
CA ASP A 374 11.29 -0.70 21.72
C ASP A 374 10.65 -1.23 20.43
N THR A 375 10.53 -2.56 20.25
CA THR A 375 9.84 -3.15 19.09
C THR A 375 8.34 -2.82 19.08
N ALA A 376 7.65 -2.94 20.22
CA ALA A 376 6.24 -2.60 20.36
C ALA A 376 6.02 -1.08 20.23
N GLU A 377 6.88 -0.28 20.84
CA GLU A 377 6.84 1.17 20.67
C GLU A 377 7.05 1.59 19.22
N LYS A 378 8.01 0.94 18.53
CA LYS A 378 8.29 1.20 17.12
C LYS A 378 7.14 0.77 16.20
N MET A 379 6.45 -0.31 16.57
CA MET A 379 5.28 -0.82 15.87
C MET A 379 4.08 0.14 16.01
N ARG A 380 3.81 0.66 17.22
CA ARG A 380 2.76 1.67 17.47
C ARG A 380 3.06 3.01 16.84
N ASP A 381 4.29 3.48 17.06
CA ASP A 381 4.76 4.75 16.54
C ASP A 381 6.10 4.53 15.87
N LYS A 382 6.07 4.55 14.54
CA LYS A 382 7.28 4.47 13.72
C LYS A 382 8.35 5.53 14.05
N ASN A 383 8.05 6.58 14.82
CA ASN A 383 9.00 7.59 15.25
C ASN A 383 9.49 7.45 16.71
N SER A 384 8.96 6.51 17.51
CA SER A 384 9.33 6.36 18.93
C SER A 384 10.80 5.98 19.11
N ILE A 385 11.27 5.01 18.34
CA ILE A 385 12.63 4.50 18.36
C ILE A 385 13.28 4.78 17.01
N GLU A 386 14.54 5.23 16.98
CA GLU A 386 15.24 5.51 15.74
C GLU A 386 15.54 4.21 14.97
N SER A 387 15.25 4.20 13.66
CA SER A 387 15.59 3.05 12.80
C SER A 387 17.11 2.92 12.63
N ASN A 388 17.59 1.71 12.36
CA ASN A 388 18.98 1.42 12.00
C ASN A 388 20.04 1.56 13.12
N GLN A 389 19.67 1.93 14.35
CA GLN A 389 20.63 2.01 15.47
C GLN A 389 21.35 0.68 15.75
N MET A 390 20.70 -0.46 15.49
CA MET A 390 21.35 -1.77 15.64
C MET A 390 22.50 -1.99 14.65
N PHE A 391 22.53 -1.32 13.49
CA PHE A 391 23.63 -1.46 12.51
C PHE A 391 24.93 -0.82 13.00
N ALA A 392 24.87 0.12 13.95
CA ALA A 392 26.06 0.74 14.52
C ALA A 392 26.81 -0.17 15.51
N SER A 393 26.25 -1.33 15.84
CA SER A 393 26.85 -2.23 16.83
C SER A 393 27.88 -3.13 16.18
N GLU A 394 29.15 -2.89 16.49
CA GLU A 394 30.26 -3.75 16.08
C GLU A 394 30.65 -4.74 17.17
N VAL A 395 31.34 -5.81 16.77
CA VAL A 395 31.99 -6.72 17.72
C VAL A 395 33.05 -5.91 18.47
N ARG A 396 32.98 -5.93 19.80
CA ARG A 396 33.94 -5.23 20.66
C ARG A 396 34.81 -6.22 21.42
N GLU A 397 36.03 -5.79 21.72
CA GLU A 397 36.92 -6.52 22.61
C GLU A 397 36.76 -5.99 24.03
N VAL A 398 36.53 -6.90 24.97
CA VAL A 398 36.42 -6.58 26.39
C VAL A 398 37.38 -7.46 27.18
N ASP A 399 37.84 -6.94 28.31
CA ASP A 399 38.58 -7.75 29.26
C ASP A 399 37.71 -8.93 29.70
N LEU A 400 38.33 -10.11 29.82
CA LEU A 400 37.73 -11.17 30.61
C LEU A 400 37.65 -10.58 32.02
N GLN A 401 36.50 -10.04 32.37
CA GLN A 401 36.16 -9.86 33.77
C GLN A 401 36.39 -11.22 34.40
N LEU A 402 37.36 -11.29 35.30
CA LEU A 402 37.35 -12.26 36.37
C LEU A 402 36.00 -12.02 37.04
N VAL A 403 34.99 -12.78 36.61
CA VAL A 403 33.88 -13.09 37.47
C VAL A 403 34.56 -13.87 38.59
N THR A 404 35.01 -13.12 39.60
CA THR A 404 35.18 -13.63 40.94
C THR A 404 33.79 -14.11 41.30
N TYR A 405 33.46 -15.33 40.91
CA TYR A 405 32.61 -16.13 41.76
C TYR A 405 33.28 -16.01 43.11
N LEU A 406 32.57 -15.39 44.06
CA LEU A 406 32.80 -15.62 45.46
C LEU A 406 32.63 -17.14 45.66
N CYS A 407 33.67 -17.90 45.33
CA CYS A 407 33.93 -19.18 45.93
C CYS A 407 34.17 -18.86 47.40
N VAL A 408 33.11 -19.01 48.17
CA VAL A 408 33.21 -19.31 49.60
C VAL A 408 34.23 -20.44 49.73
N PRO A 409 35.30 -20.28 50.55
CA PRO A 409 36.28 -21.33 50.70
C PRO A 409 35.71 -22.42 51.61
N SER A 410 35.48 -23.62 51.09
CA SER A 410 35.60 -24.84 51.88
C SER A 410 35.83 -26.06 50.99
N THR A 411 37.09 -26.53 51.01
CA THR A 411 37.49 -27.95 51.04
C THR A 411 36.70 -28.93 50.16
N ASP A 412 37.22 -29.27 48.98
CA ASP A 412 38.03 -30.50 48.84
C ASP A 412 38.59 -30.60 47.43
N ARG A 413 39.89 -30.87 47.35
CA ARG A 413 40.60 -31.17 46.09
C ARG A 413 40.47 -32.66 45.85
N ASP A 414 39.61 -33.04 44.92
CA ASP A 414 39.80 -34.16 43.99
C ASP A 414 38.64 -34.15 43.00
N ILE A 415 38.81 -34.75 41.82
CA ILE A 415 37.78 -34.88 40.76
C ILE A 415 37.68 -33.70 39.78
N LEU A 416 38.78 -33.31 39.12
CA LEU A 416 38.72 -32.79 37.74
C LEU A 416 39.90 -33.29 36.91
N ARG A 417 40.06 -34.61 36.85
CA ARG A 417 40.72 -35.28 35.74
C ARG A 417 39.79 -36.36 35.22
N THR A 418 39.66 -36.39 33.89
CA THR A 418 38.83 -37.31 33.10
C THR A 418 37.38 -36.87 32.97
N TYR A 419 36.99 -36.31 31.83
CA TYR A 419 35.96 -36.90 30.96
C TYR A 419 35.84 -36.10 29.66
N LYS A 420 36.57 -36.57 28.64
CA LYS A 420 36.30 -36.35 27.22
C LYS A 420 35.30 -37.43 26.77
N ARG A 421 34.39 -37.03 25.88
CA ARG A 421 33.62 -37.84 24.91
C ARG A 421 32.39 -38.63 25.39
N LYS A 422 31.38 -38.55 24.50
CA LYS A 422 30.20 -39.41 24.25
C LYS A 422 28.93 -39.09 25.05
N THR A 423 27.95 -38.56 24.31
CA THR A 423 26.51 -38.70 24.57
C THR A 423 26.09 -40.17 24.67
N PRO A 424 25.17 -40.49 25.60
CA PRO A 424 24.02 -41.36 25.33
C PRO A 424 22.71 -40.80 25.96
N PRO A 425 21.53 -41.44 25.73
CA PRO A 425 20.23 -40.78 25.64
C PRO A 425 19.40 -40.75 26.93
N ILE A 426 18.29 -40.01 26.82
CA ILE A 426 17.22 -39.77 27.80
C ILE A 426 16.52 -41.09 28.18
N SER A 427 16.74 -41.53 29.41
CA SER A 427 15.78 -42.30 30.21
C SER A 427 16.21 -42.23 31.68
N ASP A 428 15.23 -42.05 32.56
CA ASP A 428 15.32 -42.09 34.02
C ASP A 428 15.91 -40.85 34.72
N LEU A 429 15.03 -40.02 35.27
CA LEU A 429 15.17 -39.50 36.63
C LEU A 429 13.80 -39.03 37.14
N ARG A 430 13.11 -40.00 37.76
CA ARG A 430 11.92 -39.84 38.57
C ARG A 430 12.37 -39.68 40.02
N VAL A 431 11.63 -38.85 40.77
CA VAL A 431 11.52 -38.81 42.24
C VAL A 431 12.64 -38.09 43.03
N ALA A 432 12.29 -36.90 43.52
CA ALA A 432 12.41 -36.58 44.95
C ALA A 432 11.35 -35.52 45.31
N TYR A 433 10.28 -35.99 45.96
CA TYR A 433 9.18 -35.23 46.54
C TYR A 433 9.30 -35.32 48.08
N LEU A 434 8.69 -34.35 48.79
CA LEU A 434 8.44 -34.24 50.25
C LEU A 434 9.59 -33.59 51.05
N LYS A 435 9.36 -32.62 51.95
CA LYS A 435 8.20 -32.22 52.77
C LYS A 435 8.48 -30.78 53.27
N VAL A 436 7.53 -29.86 53.34
CA VAL A 436 6.82 -29.43 54.56
C VAL A 436 5.60 -28.61 54.15
N GLN A 437 4.50 -28.86 54.84
CA GLN A 437 3.16 -28.33 54.67
C GLN A 437 2.83 -27.43 55.89
N MET A 438 1.81 -26.57 55.75
CA MET A 438 1.07 -25.80 56.78
C MET A 438 1.56 -24.36 57.04
N ASP A 439 0.79 -23.35 56.59
CA ASP A 439 -0.20 -22.68 57.45
C ASP A 439 -1.16 -21.79 56.62
N GLN A 440 -2.45 -21.84 57.00
CA GLN A 440 -3.54 -20.94 56.59
C GLN A 440 -3.73 -19.83 57.65
N ASP A 441 -4.46 -18.78 57.24
CA ASP A 441 -5.12 -17.74 58.04
C ASP A 441 -4.31 -16.51 58.50
N ALA A 442 -4.59 -15.36 57.86
CA ALA A 442 -4.97 -14.10 58.53
C ALA A 442 -5.02 -12.92 57.53
N MET A 443 -6.21 -12.42 57.20
CA MET A 443 -6.36 -11.00 56.83
C MET A 443 -7.73 -10.48 57.32
N PRO A 444 -7.77 -9.40 58.13
CA PRO A 444 -8.99 -8.96 58.77
C PRO A 444 -9.90 -8.12 57.86
N GLU A 445 -11.20 -8.32 58.07
CA GLU A 445 -12.29 -7.45 57.63
C GLU A 445 -12.10 -6.02 58.13
N SER A 446 -12.16 -5.05 57.22
CA SER A 446 -12.73 -3.74 57.55
C SER A 446 -13.47 -3.15 56.34
N ILE A 447 -14.80 -3.18 56.44
CA ILE A 447 -15.74 -2.08 56.19
C ILE A 447 -15.59 -1.40 54.80
N GLY A 448 -16.48 -1.61 53.83
CA GLY A 448 -17.93 -1.59 53.96
C GLY A 448 -18.48 -0.16 53.74
N LYS A 449 -19.13 0.03 52.59
CA LYS A 449 -20.04 1.15 52.19
C LYS A 449 -19.41 2.46 51.70
N ALA A 450 -19.37 2.58 50.38
CA ALA A 450 -19.93 3.66 49.55
C ALA A 450 -19.49 3.33 48.11
N LEU A 451 -20.30 2.86 47.18
CA LEU A 451 -21.50 3.49 46.62
C LEU A 451 -22.29 2.42 45.84
N GLU A 452 -23.38 1.93 46.41
CA GLU A 452 -24.55 1.57 45.62
C GLU A 452 -25.29 2.88 45.33
N THR A 453 -25.42 3.27 44.06
CA THR A 453 -26.59 3.94 43.48
C THR A 453 -26.26 4.37 42.05
N SER A 454 -26.61 3.55 41.07
CA SER A 454 -27.42 3.97 39.90
C SER A 454 -27.46 2.84 38.87
N ASN A 455 -28.34 1.86 39.11
CA ASN A 455 -28.94 1.08 38.03
C ASN A 455 -30.15 1.88 37.52
N VAL A 456 -30.13 2.28 36.25
CA VAL A 456 -31.34 2.56 35.48
C VAL A 456 -31.35 1.64 34.27
N SER A 457 -32.48 0.96 34.15
CA SER A 457 -32.86 -0.09 33.23
C SER A 457 -33.17 0.39 31.80
N LEU A 458 -32.64 -0.36 30.84
CA LEU A 458 -33.25 -1.02 29.67
C LEU A 458 -34.42 -0.37 28.88
N ASN A 459 -34.23 -0.49 27.55
CA ASN A 459 -35.17 -0.67 26.44
C ASN A 459 -35.81 0.57 25.78
N GLU A 460 -35.55 0.76 24.48
CA GLU A 460 -36.53 0.43 23.43
C GLU A 460 -35.95 0.55 22.00
N THR A 461 -36.33 -0.42 21.19
CA THR A 461 -36.11 -0.65 19.76
C THR A 461 -36.75 0.43 18.88
N LYS A 462 -36.10 0.77 17.75
CA LYS A 462 -36.78 1.20 16.51
C LYS A 462 -35.91 0.93 15.29
N GLU A 463 -36.35 0.01 14.45
CA GLU A 463 -35.82 -0.21 13.09
C GLU A 463 -36.49 0.71 12.04
N ALA A 464 -35.65 1.08 11.05
CA ALA A 464 -35.90 1.36 9.62
C ALA A 464 -36.29 2.78 9.14
N PRO A 465 -35.93 3.18 7.88
CA PRO A 465 -35.42 2.35 6.77
C PRO A 465 -34.16 2.86 6.02
N ALA A 466 -33.65 1.98 5.16
CA ALA A 466 -32.55 2.17 4.22
C ALA A 466 -32.79 3.29 3.18
N GLN A 467 -31.74 4.04 2.83
CA GLN A 467 -31.53 4.56 1.47
C GLN A 467 -30.08 5.01 1.20
N GLN A 468 -29.53 4.42 0.13
CA GLN A 468 -28.44 4.91 -0.75
C GLN A 468 -27.01 4.95 -0.20
N GLN A 469 -26.27 3.85 -0.44
CA GLN A 469 -24.82 3.89 -0.55
C GLN A 469 -24.41 3.36 -1.93
N GLU A 470 -24.25 4.31 -2.86
CA GLU A 470 -23.61 4.09 -4.15
C GLU A 470 -22.10 3.86 -3.96
N VAL A 471 -21.62 2.77 -4.55
CA VAL A 471 -20.30 2.57 -5.17
C VAL A 471 -19.08 3.13 -4.40
N ALA A 472 -18.49 2.30 -3.56
CA ALA A 472 -17.06 2.42 -3.21
C ALA A 472 -16.38 1.06 -3.35
N ASN A 473 -15.97 0.76 -4.58
CA ASN A 473 -15.17 -0.41 -4.92
C ASN A 473 -13.79 0.07 -5.37
N SER A 474 -12.78 -0.06 -4.49
CA SER A 474 -11.37 -0.17 -4.87
C SER A 474 -10.57 -0.65 -3.66
N GLY A 475 -10.03 -1.85 -3.75
CA GLY A 475 -9.24 -2.47 -2.68
C GLY A 475 -7.99 -1.65 -2.32
N TYR A 476 -8.07 -0.95 -1.19
CA TYR A 476 -6.96 -0.38 -0.41
C TYR A 476 -7.43 -0.13 1.03
N ASN A 477 -7.76 -1.18 1.77
CA ASN A 477 -7.96 -1.05 3.22
C ASN A 477 -6.66 -1.43 3.93
N ASN A 478 -5.70 -0.50 3.92
CA ASN A 478 -4.72 -0.40 5.00
C ASN A 478 -5.37 0.42 6.11
N ALA A 479 -5.67 -0.16 7.26
CA ALA A 479 -6.10 0.57 8.45
C ALA A 479 -4.91 1.31 9.13
N GLU A 480 -4.07 2.01 8.36
CA GLU A 480 -3.17 3.03 8.93
C GLU A 480 -4.00 4.26 9.34
N ASN A 481 -4.42 4.37 10.60
CA ASN A 481 -5.05 5.58 11.14
C ASN A 481 -4.02 6.69 11.49
N ARG A 482 -3.10 7.02 10.57
CA ARG A 482 -2.33 8.28 10.59
C ARG A 482 -2.17 8.85 9.19
N PHE A 483 -3.30 9.05 8.52
CA PHE A 483 -3.38 9.99 7.41
C PHE A 483 -3.60 11.40 7.96
N ASP A 484 -3.16 12.41 7.21
CA ASP A 484 -3.41 13.84 7.46
C ASP A 484 -2.74 14.46 8.71
N THR A 485 -2.10 13.66 9.57
CA THR A 485 -1.58 14.08 10.88
C THR A 485 -0.16 13.56 11.16
N GLY A 486 0.54 14.26 12.05
CA GLY A 486 1.88 13.88 12.51
C GLY A 486 3.04 14.45 11.69
N PHE A 487 4.19 14.59 12.34
CA PHE A 487 5.38 15.22 11.76
C PHE A 487 5.82 14.56 10.45
N LEU A 488 5.77 13.23 10.34
CA LEU A 488 6.22 12.54 9.14
C LEU A 488 5.35 12.87 7.91
N ALA A 489 4.03 12.96 8.04
CA ALA A 489 3.15 13.32 6.93
C ALA A 489 3.42 14.75 6.44
N TRP A 490 3.54 15.69 7.39
CA TRP A 490 3.82 17.09 7.08
C TRP A 490 5.27 17.33 6.64
N SER A 491 6.23 16.49 7.03
CA SER A 491 7.59 16.55 6.49
C SER A 491 7.65 16.12 5.03
N GLN A 492 6.73 15.26 4.56
CA GLN A 492 6.59 14.98 3.12
C GLN A 492 6.08 16.20 2.35
N VAL A 493 5.18 16.98 2.95
CA VAL A 493 4.72 18.26 2.39
C VAL A 493 5.88 19.26 2.33
N ALA A 494 6.68 19.37 3.38
CA ALA A 494 7.86 20.23 3.41
C ALA A 494 8.93 19.81 2.40
N GLY A 495 9.21 18.51 2.26
CA GLY A 495 10.10 17.99 1.22
C GLY A 495 9.56 18.30 -0.18
N SER A 496 8.29 18.02 -0.42
CA SER A 496 7.63 18.31 -1.71
C SER A 496 7.60 19.81 -2.02
N PHE A 497 7.43 20.67 -1.01
CA PHE A 497 7.53 22.12 -1.14
C PHE A 497 8.88 22.54 -1.73
N PHE A 498 9.98 22.01 -1.22
CA PHE A 498 11.31 22.32 -1.74
C PHE A 498 11.58 21.67 -3.10
N LEU A 499 10.97 20.54 -3.42
CA LEU A 499 11.02 19.99 -4.78
C LEU A 499 10.27 20.87 -5.79
N PHE A 500 9.11 21.43 -5.41
CA PHE A 500 8.40 22.45 -6.21
C PHE A 500 9.19 23.75 -6.34
N PHE A 501 9.85 24.17 -5.26
CA PHE A 501 10.75 25.32 -5.23
C PHE A 501 11.87 25.15 -6.27
N ASN A 502 12.51 23.98 -6.31
CA ASN A 502 13.63 23.66 -7.21
C ASN A 502 13.24 23.11 -8.59
N SER A 503 11.96 23.11 -8.94
CA SER A 503 11.50 22.72 -10.27
C SER A 503 10.83 23.91 -10.95
N TRP A 504 9.53 24.08 -10.72
CA TRP A 504 8.76 25.21 -11.24
C TRP A 504 9.25 26.57 -10.73
N GLY A 505 9.77 26.66 -9.51
CA GLY A 505 10.31 27.92 -8.99
C GLY A 505 11.54 28.42 -9.74
N LEU A 506 12.43 27.52 -10.17
CA LEU A 506 13.59 27.85 -10.99
C LEU A 506 13.16 28.27 -12.41
N ILE A 507 12.23 27.54 -13.04
CA ILE A 507 11.67 27.91 -14.35
C ILE A 507 11.03 29.29 -14.36
N ASN A 508 10.33 29.66 -13.28
CA ASN A 508 9.76 31.00 -13.14
C ASN A 508 10.82 32.12 -13.12
N THR A 509 12.11 31.78 -12.99
CA THR A 509 13.24 32.71 -13.06
C THR A 509 13.69 32.98 -14.50
N TRP A 510 13.20 32.22 -15.47
CA TRP A 510 13.58 32.34 -16.88
C TRP A 510 13.50 33.78 -17.38
N GLY A 511 12.44 34.53 -17.06
CA GLY A 511 12.30 35.92 -17.50
C GLY A 511 13.49 36.81 -17.09
N ALA A 512 14.06 36.62 -15.91
CA ALA A 512 15.22 37.38 -15.45
C ALA A 512 16.52 36.93 -16.15
N PHE A 513 16.67 35.62 -16.41
CA PHE A 513 17.77 35.08 -17.18
C PHE A 513 17.75 35.55 -18.63
N GLN A 514 16.58 35.49 -19.29
CA GLN A 514 16.39 35.91 -20.67
C GLN A 514 16.82 37.36 -20.87
N THR A 515 16.34 38.29 -20.02
CA THR A 515 16.74 39.70 -20.11
C THR A 515 18.26 39.85 -19.96
N TYR A 516 18.88 39.15 -19.01
CA TYR A 516 20.34 39.21 -18.84
C TYR A 516 21.10 38.64 -20.04
N TYR A 517 20.57 37.58 -20.67
CA TYR A 517 21.15 36.97 -21.87
C TYR A 517 21.07 37.89 -23.07
N GLU A 518 19.91 38.51 -23.30
CA GLU A 518 19.69 39.52 -24.35
C GLU A 518 20.62 40.74 -24.16
N ASP A 519 20.79 41.20 -22.93
CA ASP A 519 21.51 42.45 -22.65
C ASP A 519 23.04 42.29 -22.58
N GLN A 520 23.55 41.13 -22.15
CA GLN A 520 24.97 41.00 -21.74
C GLN A 520 25.72 39.88 -22.46
N ILE A 521 25.34 38.62 -22.25
CA ILE A 521 26.20 37.48 -22.66
C ILE A 521 25.86 36.89 -24.04
N LEU A 522 24.64 37.08 -24.54
CA LEU A 522 24.14 36.52 -25.80
C LEU A 522 23.42 37.59 -26.64
N SER A 523 23.93 38.82 -26.62
CA SER A 523 23.32 39.97 -27.30
C SER A 523 23.29 39.88 -28.82
N SER A 524 24.02 38.94 -29.41
CA SER A 524 23.98 38.62 -30.84
C SER A 524 22.84 37.69 -31.25
N GLU A 525 22.23 36.98 -30.30
CA GLU A 525 21.15 36.02 -30.54
C GLU A 525 19.79 36.72 -30.55
N SER A 526 18.81 36.18 -31.29
CA SER A 526 17.47 36.74 -31.28
C SER A 526 16.72 36.40 -30.00
N ALA A 527 15.79 37.27 -29.56
CA ALA A 527 14.92 36.99 -28.42
C ALA A 527 14.10 35.69 -28.59
N SER A 528 13.79 35.32 -29.84
CA SER A 528 13.11 34.07 -30.17
C SER A 528 14.02 32.85 -29.94
N ASP A 529 15.30 32.95 -30.31
CA ASP A 529 16.27 31.86 -30.11
C ASP A 529 16.54 31.66 -28.62
N LEU A 530 16.70 32.75 -27.87
CA LEU A 530 16.88 32.68 -26.42
C LEU A 530 15.67 32.06 -25.71
N ALA A 531 14.45 32.42 -26.11
CA ALA A 531 13.21 31.86 -25.55
C ALA A 531 13.11 30.32 -25.66
N TRP A 532 13.81 29.69 -26.62
CA TRP A 532 13.86 28.23 -26.71
C TRP A 532 14.51 27.58 -25.50
N ILE A 533 15.48 28.22 -24.84
CA ILE A 533 16.16 27.66 -23.66
C ILE A 533 15.14 27.44 -22.54
N GLY A 534 14.41 28.49 -22.15
CA GLY A 534 13.37 28.38 -21.11
C GLY A 534 12.18 27.51 -21.51
N SER A 535 11.83 27.51 -22.81
CA SER A 535 10.76 26.65 -23.33
C SER A 535 11.13 25.17 -23.30
N ILE A 536 12.38 24.82 -23.63
CA ILE A 536 12.92 23.46 -23.53
C ILE A 536 13.06 23.03 -22.06
N GLU A 537 13.53 23.92 -21.18
CA GLU A 537 13.60 23.65 -19.73
C GLU A 537 12.22 23.26 -19.18
N SER A 538 11.20 24.05 -19.51
CA SER A 538 9.81 23.84 -19.12
C SER A 538 9.19 22.59 -19.75
N PHE A 539 9.48 22.36 -21.04
CA PHE A 539 9.04 21.17 -21.76
C PHE A 539 9.61 19.90 -21.13
N LEU A 540 10.91 19.85 -20.85
CA LEU A 540 11.56 18.68 -20.29
C LEU A 540 11.10 18.38 -18.87
N LEU A 541 10.81 19.39 -18.04
CA LEU A 541 10.21 19.18 -16.72
C LEU A 541 8.93 18.33 -16.83
N MET A 542 8.05 18.64 -17.77
CA MET A 542 6.77 17.94 -17.91
C MET A 542 6.87 16.66 -18.76
N PHE A 543 7.64 16.69 -19.84
CA PHE A 543 7.82 15.58 -20.78
C PHE A 543 8.46 14.37 -20.09
N PHE A 544 9.52 14.62 -19.30
CA PHE A 544 10.22 13.55 -18.58
C PHE A 544 9.34 12.88 -17.51
N GLY A 545 8.18 13.45 -17.20
CA GLY A 545 7.14 12.84 -16.37
C GLY A 545 6.71 11.45 -16.84
N VAL A 546 6.70 11.18 -18.15
CA VAL A 546 6.37 9.84 -18.69
C VAL A 546 7.37 8.77 -18.28
N ILE A 547 8.60 9.16 -17.94
CA ILE A 547 9.65 8.25 -17.46
C ILE A 547 9.65 8.22 -15.93
N THR A 548 9.57 9.40 -15.30
CA THR A 548 9.74 9.52 -13.84
C THR A 548 8.52 9.05 -13.08
N GLY A 549 7.32 9.16 -13.64
CA GLY A 549 6.08 8.63 -13.08
C GLY A 549 6.11 7.10 -12.88
N PRO A 550 6.32 6.31 -13.93
CA PRO A 550 6.45 4.85 -13.79
C PRO A 550 7.62 4.42 -12.91
N LEU A 551 8.75 5.13 -12.95
CA LEU A 551 9.89 4.85 -12.07
C LEU A 551 9.55 5.12 -10.59
N PHE A 552 8.78 6.18 -10.31
CA PHE A 552 8.25 6.45 -8.99
C PHE A 552 7.30 5.34 -8.54
N ASP A 553 6.35 4.94 -9.39
CA ASP A 553 5.39 3.86 -9.11
C ASP A 553 6.09 2.50 -8.92
N ALA A 554 7.25 2.30 -9.56
CA ALA A 554 8.13 1.15 -9.38
C ALA A 554 9.05 1.24 -8.14
N GLY A 555 8.93 2.31 -7.34
CA GLY A 555 9.60 2.44 -6.05
C GLY A 555 11.00 3.08 -6.11
N TYR A 556 11.40 3.64 -7.26
CA TYR A 556 12.75 4.20 -7.47
C TYR A 556 12.92 5.66 -7.00
N ILE A 557 12.09 6.13 -6.07
CA ILE A 557 12.19 7.51 -5.55
C ILE A 557 13.58 7.84 -4.97
N TYR A 558 14.23 6.87 -4.31
CA TYR A 558 15.57 7.03 -3.73
C TYR A 558 16.70 7.14 -4.77
N ILE A 559 16.40 6.86 -6.05
CA ILE A 559 17.30 7.09 -7.17
C ILE A 559 16.92 8.39 -7.88
N LEU A 560 15.61 8.59 -8.12
CA LEU A 560 15.09 9.77 -8.82
C LEU A 560 15.43 11.09 -8.12
N LEU A 561 15.26 11.17 -6.80
CA LEU A 561 15.48 12.44 -6.07
C LEU A 561 16.96 12.85 -6.04
N PRO A 562 17.93 11.98 -5.68
CA PRO A 562 19.34 12.35 -5.75
C PRO A 562 19.80 12.66 -7.17
N LEU A 563 19.35 11.89 -8.18
CA LEU A 563 19.70 12.12 -9.58
C LEU A 563 19.18 13.47 -10.07
N GLY A 564 17.89 13.77 -9.84
CA GLY A 564 17.29 15.04 -10.22
C GLY A 564 17.96 16.22 -9.52
N SER A 565 18.24 16.08 -8.22
CA SER A 565 18.92 17.10 -7.41
C SER A 565 20.33 17.38 -7.93
N PHE A 566 21.08 16.33 -8.26
CA PHE A 566 22.40 16.45 -8.86
C PHE A 566 22.33 17.18 -10.20
N MET A 567 21.40 16.80 -11.09
CA MET A 567 21.27 17.42 -12.41
C MET A 567 20.90 18.91 -12.33
N VAL A 568 19.98 19.30 -11.44
CA VAL A 568 19.62 20.72 -11.24
C VAL A 568 20.83 21.53 -10.75
N VAL A 569 21.52 21.05 -9.71
CA VAL A 569 22.66 21.76 -9.13
C VAL A 569 23.82 21.81 -10.12
N PHE A 570 24.15 20.68 -10.75
CA PHE A 570 25.20 20.60 -11.76
C PHE A 570 24.90 21.48 -12.97
N GLY A 571 23.67 21.45 -13.48
CA GLY A 571 23.23 22.28 -14.61
C GLY A 571 23.41 23.77 -14.34
N TYR A 572 22.98 24.27 -13.17
CA TYR A 572 23.21 25.67 -12.80
C TYR A 572 24.68 25.99 -12.50
N MET A 573 25.44 25.07 -11.90
CA MET A 573 26.89 25.25 -11.74
C MET A 573 27.60 25.38 -13.10
N MET A 574 27.22 24.58 -14.09
CA MET A 574 27.76 24.68 -15.45
C MET A 574 27.28 25.93 -16.18
N THR A 575 26.01 26.32 -15.97
CA THR A 575 25.45 27.58 -16.51
C THR A 575 26.23 28.79 -15.99
N SER A 576 26.76 28.75 -14.76
CA SER A 576 27.60 29.82 -14.21
C SER A 576 28.92 30.05 -14.97
N LEU A 577 29.34 29.08 -15.78
CA LEU A 577 30.54 29.13 -16.61
C LEU A 577 30.23 29.40 -18.09
N ALA A 578 28.96 29.42 -18.46
CA ALA A 578 28.55 29.46 -19.86
C ALA A 578 28.71 30.86 -20.46
N THR A 579 29.27 30.91 -21.66
CA THR A 579 29.49 32.13 -22.46
C THR A 579 28.84 32.08 -23.84
N GLU A 580 28.40 30.90 -24.28
CA GLU A 580 27.84 30.67 -25.62
C GLU A 580 26.44 30.05 -25.54
N TYR A 581 25.60 30.31 -26.55
CA TYR A 581 24.20 29.88 -26.57
C TYR A 581 24.02 28.37 -26.32
N TYR A 582 24.77 27.51 -27.02
CA TYR A 582 24.64 26.06 -26.85
C TYR A 582 25.05 25.58 -25.46
N GLN A 583 25.98 26.28 -24.79
CA GLN A 583 26.41 25.94 -23.44
C GLN A 583 25.27 26.18 -22.44
N VAL A 584 24.58 27.32 -22.56
CA VAL A 584 23.39 27.63 -21.75
C VAL A 584 22.25 26.68 -22.08
N MET A 585 22.02 26.37 -23.36
CA MET A 585 20.99 25.40 -23.79
C MET A 585 21.22 24.01 -23.18
N LEU A 586 22.46 23.50 -23.21
CA LEU A 586 22.79 22.19 -22.65
C LEU A 586 22.72 22.19 -21.11
N ALA A 587 23.28 23.21 -20.46
CA ALA A 587 23.39 23.27 -19.01
C ALA A 587 22.08 23.65 -18.32
N GLN A 588 21.41 24.70 -18.76
CA GLN A 588 20.14 25.16 -18.20
C GLN A 588 18.96 24.49 -18.89
N GLY A 589 18.83 24.63 -20.21
CA GLY A 589 17.68 24.09 -20.94
C GLY A 589 17.48 22.59 -20.74
N ILE A 590 18.53 21.80 -21.03
CA ILE A 590 18.44 20.34 -21.03
C ILE A 590 18.73 19.72 -19.67
N CYS A 591 19.89 20.04 -19.06
CA CYS A 591 20.30 19.37 -17.82
C CYS A 591 19.41 19.74 -16.63
N VAL A 592 19.12 21.04 -16.41
CA VAL A 592 18.16 21.46 -15.37
C VAL A 592 16.75 20.99 -15.72
N GLY A 593 16.32 21.05 -16.98
CA GLY A 593 14.99 20.57 -17.40
C GLY A 593 14.74 19.09 -17.07
N ILE A 594 15.68 18.20 -17.41
CA ILE A 594 15.59 16.77 -17.04
C ILE A 594 15.67 16.60 -15.52
N GLY A 595 16.56 17.33 -14.85
CA GLY A 595 16.68 17.32 -13.39
C GLY A 595 15.36 17.67 -12.70
N ALA A 596 14.71 18.77 -13.13
CA ALA A 596 13.42 19.22 -12.64
C ALA A 596 12.30 18.20 -12.91
N GLY A 597 12.32 17.52 -14.07
CA GLY A 597 11.38 16.45 -14.40
C GLY A 597 11.51 15.22 -13.49
N CYS A 598 12.73 14.89 -13.06
CA CYS A 598 13.00 13.86 -12.05
C CYS A 598 12.48 14.22 -10.65
N LEU A 599 12.39 15.51 -10.31
CA LEU A 599 11.91 15.99 -9.01
C LEU A 599 10.39 16.20 -8.98
N PHE A 600 9.80 16.67 -10.08
CA PHE A 600 8.41 17.14 -10.11
C PHE A 600 7.39 16.03 -9.84
N VAL A 601 7.38 14.94 -10.61
CA VAL A 601 6.37 13.89 -10.43
C VAL A 601 6.42 13.25 -9.04
N PRO A 602 7.60 12.89 -8.49
CA PRO A 602 7.70 12.39 -7.11
C PRO A 602 7.18 13.35 -6.04
N SER A 603 7.36 14.67 -6.22
CA SER A 603 6.88 15.67 -5.27
C SER A 603 5.35 15.69 -5.12
N VAL A 604 4.64 15.24 -6.16
CA VAL A 604 3.18 15.23 -6.16
C VAL A 604 2.62 13.85 -5.83
N ALA A 605 3.22 12.81 -6.39
CA ALA A 605 2.73 11.44 -6.25
C ALA A 605 2.93 10.84 -4.84
N ILE A 606 3.80 11.43 -4.00
CA ILE A 606 4.02 10.98 -2.63
C ILE A 606 2.92 11.44 -1.65
N LEU A 607 2.37 12.63 -1.84
CA LEU A 607 1.43 13.25 -0.88
C LEU A 607 0.14 12.43 -0.66
N PRO A 608 -0.47 11.81 -1.68
CA PRO A 608 -1.67 10.99 -1.51
C PRO A 608 -1.44 9.74 -0.66
N GLN A 609 -0.18 9.32 -0.50
CA GLN A 609 0.20 8.23 0.39
C GLN A 609 0.15 8.65 1.86
N TYR A 610 0.19 9.96 2.14
CA TYR A 610 0.23 10.52 3.49
C TYR A 610 -1.06 11.23 3.93
N PHE A 611 -1.87 11.65 2.97
CA PHE A 611 -3.10 12.41 3.21
C PHE A 611 -4.32 11.68 2.64
N GLN A 612 -5.44 11.69 3.36
CA GLN A 612 -6.74 11.13 2.92
C GLN A 612 -7.80 12.23 2.87
N LYS A 613 -8.04 12.93 3.98
CA LYS A 613 -9.01 14.01 4.12
C LYS A 613 -8.46 15.38 3.70
N ARG A 614 -7.13 15.57 3.76
CA ARG A 614 -6.47 16.86 3.49
C ARG A 614 -5.53 16.79 2.28
N ARG A 615 -5.87 15.97 1.30
CA ARG A 615 -5.02 15.69 0.11
C ARG A 615 -4.80 16.93 -0.71
N ALA A 616 -5.86 17.69 -0.95
CA ALA A 616 -5.79 18.91 -1.72
C ALA A 616 -5.00 19.97 -0.94
N LEU A 617 -5.30 20.21 0.35
CA LEU A 617 -4.53 21.13 1.19
C LEU A 617 -3.03 20.80 1.21
N ALA A 618 -2.66 19.54 1.43
CA ALA A 618 -1.27 19.10 1.44
C ALA A 618 -0.57 19.39 0.10
N ASN A 619 -1.23 19.09 -1.01
CA ASN A 619 -0.73 19.41 -2.34
C ASN A 619 -0.68 20.93 -2.61
N GLY A 620 -1.65 21.70 -2.13
CA GLY A 620 -1.68 23.16 -2.25
C GLY A 620 -0.52 23.83 -1.51
N ILE A 621 -0.21 23.36 -0.30
CA ILE A 621 0.96 23.81 0.47
C ILE A 621 2.25 23.40 -0.24
N ALA A 622 2.41 22.13 -0.65
CA ALA A 622 3.60 21.70 -1.39
C ALA A 622 3.79 22.49 -2.70
N ALA A 623 2.75 22.61 -3.51
CA ALA A 623 2.78 23.34 -4.77
C ALA A 623 3.08 24.83 -4.58
N SER A 624 2.80 25.42 -3.41
CA SER A 624 3.16 26.82 -3.13
C SER A 624 4.67 27.08 -3.13
N GLY A 625 5.50 26.02 -2.98
CA GLY A 625 6.95 26.11 -3.09
C GLY A 625 7.43 26.71 -4.42
N SER A 626 6.73 26.45 -5.54
CA SER A 626 7.11 27.06 -6.82
C SER A 626 6.85 28.56 -6.87
N SER A 627 5.82 29.03 -6.15
CA SER A 627 5.50 30.46 -6.05
C SER A 627 6.53 31.17 -5.19
N PHE A 628 6.94 30.57 -4.07
CA PHE A 628 8.07 31.07 -3.28
C PHE A 628 9.36 31.11 -4.08
N GLY A 629 9.69 30.04 -4.82
CA GLY A 629 10.86 30.00 -5.69
C GLY A 629 10.80 31.08 -6.78
N GLY A 630 9.64 31.25 -7.43
CA GLY A 630 9.40 32.29 -8.43
C GLY A 630 9.38 33.72 -7.90
N VAL A 631 9.47 33.93 -6.58
CA VAL A 631 9.73 35.24 -5.97
C VAL A 631 11.20 35.36 -5.58
N ILE A 632 11.74 34.34 -4.90
CA ILE A 632 13.10 34.39 -4.32
C ILE A 632 14.17 34.35 -5.42
N TYR A 633 14.10 33.41 -6.36
CA TYR A 633 15.15 33.21 -7.36
C TYR A 633 15.33 34.39 -8.33
N PRO A 634 14.27 35.01 -8.90
CA PRO A 634 14.45 36.18 -9.76
C PRO A 634 15.04 37.39 -9.03
N ILE A 635 14.62 37.62 -7.78
CA ILE A 635 15.16 38.71 -6.96
C ILE A 635 16.62 38.43 -6.63
N MET A 636 16.93 37.21 -6.19
CA MET A 636 18.29 36.79 -5.85
C MET A 636 19.22 36.90 -7.07
N PHE A 637 18.79 36.44 -8.24
CA PHE A 637 19.54 36.57 -9.49
C PHE A 637 19.80 38.05 -9.81
N ASN A 638 18.76 38.88 -9.86
CA ASN A 638 18.88 40.28 -10.29
C ASN A 638 19.72 41.13 -9.32
N GLN A 639 19.66 40.86 -8.01
CA GLN A 639 20.50 41.56 -7.04
C GLN A 639 21.95 41.08 -7.07
N LEU A 640 22.17 39.76 -7.05
CA LEU A 640 23.52 39.20 -7.01
C LEU A 640 24.28 39.39 -8.31
N GLN A 641 23.60 39.38 -9.47
CA GLN A 641 24.28 39.62 -10.74
C GLN A 641 24.86 41.05 -10.79
N LYS A 642 24.16 42.03 -10.20
CA LYS A 642 24.65 43.43 -10.10
C LYS A 642 25.80 43.58 -9.12
N SER A 643 25.76 42.89 -7.98
CA SER A 643 26.75 43.07 -6.92
C SER A 643 27.99 42.17 -7.02
N ALA A 644 27.82 40.94 -7.52
CA ALA A 644 28.84 39.88 -7.52
C ALA A 644 29.10 39.27 -8.90
N GLY A 645 28.37 39.72 -9.94
CA GLY A 645 28.47 39.21 -11.29
C GLY A 645 27.67 37.92 -11.53
N PHE A 646 27.43 37.62 -12.80
CA PHE A 646 26.63 36.48 -13.23
C PHE A 646 27.10 35.12 -12.69
N PRO A 647 28.40 34.75 -12.75
CA PRO A 647 28.83 33.44 -12.26
C PRO A 647 28.48 33.19 -10.79
N TRP A 648 28.68 34.18 -9.93
CA TRP A 648 28.37 34.04 -8.50
C TRP A 648 26.87 34.09 -8.21
N ALA A 649 26.10 34.88 -8.97
CA ALA A 649 24.64 34.89 -8.87
C ALA A 649 24.06 33.49 -9.15
N VAL A 650 24.50 32.84 -10.22
CA VAL A 650 24.02 31.50 -10.60
C VAL A 650 24.51 30.42 -9.63
N ARG A 651 25.75 30.51 -9.13
CA ARG A 651 26.25 29.58 -8.10
C ARG A 651 25.48 29.71 -6.79
N ALA A 652 25.10 30.92 -6.39
CA ALA A 652 24.26 31.12 -5.20
C ALA A 652 22.89 30.46 -5.35
N ILE A 653 22.28 30.53 -6.53
CA ILE A 653 21.07 29.77 -6.89
C ILE A 653 21.31 28.28 -6.72
N ALA A 654 22.39 27.75 -7.30
CA ALA A 654 22.74 26.35 -7.21
C ALA A 654 22.99 25.87 -5.76
N PHE A 655 23.63 26.68 -4.91
CA PHE A 655 23.86 26.34 -3.50
C PHE A 655 22.56 26.35 -2.67
N LEU A 656 21.67 27.32 -2.90
CA LEU A 656 20.35 27.32 -2.27
C LEU A 656 19.54 26.09 -2.70
N SER A 657 19.58 25.75 -3.99
CA SER A 657 18.97 24.54 -4.51
C SER A 657 19.56 23.27 -3.92
N LEU A 658 20.89 23.20 -3.75
CA LEU A 658 21.56 22.08 -3.12
C LEU A 658 21.07 21.85 -1.68
N GLY A 659 21.05 22.90 -0.86
CA GLY A 659 20.62 22.78 0.55
C GLY A 659 19.16 22.33 0.69
N THR A 660 18.26 22.91 -0.11
CA THR A 660 16.83 22.57 -0.09
C THR A 660 16.52 21.19 -0.70
N CYS A 661 17.29 20.76 -1.71
CA CYS A 661 17.22 19.40 -2.24
C CYS A 661 17.79 18.35 -1.28
N ILE A 662 18.89 18.63 -0.56
CA ILE A 662 19.41 17.75 0.50
C ILE A 662 18.35 17.52 1.58
N PHE A 663 17.67 18.59 2.01
CA PHE A 663 16.55 18.47 2.92
C PHE A 663 15.47 17.54 2.34
N SER A 664 15.04 17.76 1.10
CA SER A 664 14.04 16.92 0.44
C SER A 664 14.45 15.44 0.37
N CYS A 665 15.68 15.15 -0.06
CA CYS A 665 16.22 13.79 -0.14
C CYS A 665 16.28 13.07 1.21
N SER A 666 16.46 13.81 2.31
CA SER A 666 16.53 13.24 3.67
C SER A 666 15.15 12.97 4.30
N VAL A 667 14.13 13.76 3.95
CA VAL A 667 12.78 13.63 4.54
C VAL A 667 11.80 12.78 3.73
N MET A 668 11.99 12.69 2.41
CA MET A 668 11.06 12.02 1.50
C MET A 668 11.07 10.49 1.68
N ARG A 669 9.92 9.90 2.00
CA ARG A 669 9.77 8.45 2.27
C ARG A 669 8.53 7.89 1.58
N PRO A 670 8.63 7.03 0.56
CA PRO A 670 7.47 6.38 -0.03
C PRO A 670 6.84 5.43 1.00
N ARG A 671 5.51 5.44 1.10
CA ARG A 671 4.73 4.62 2.05
C ARG A 671 4.40 3.24 1.49
N PHE A 672 4.23 3.14 0.17
CA PHE A 672 3.91 1.89 -0.51
C PHE A 672 5.14 1.36 -1.27
N LYS A 673 5.45 0.07 -1.08
CA LYS A 673 6.48 -0.63 -1.87
C LYS A 673 5.80 -1.49 -2.95
N PRO A 674 6.10 -1.30 -4.24
CA PRO A 674 5.48 -2.09 -5.31
C PRO A 674 5.96 -3.54 -5.28
N LYS A 675 5.02 -4.50 -5.37
CA LYS A 675 5.27 -5.95 -5.35
C LYS A 675 5.35 -6.58 -6.76
N GLU A 676 5.15 -5.81 -7.84
CA GLU A 676 5.03 -6.29 -9.23
C GLU A 676 5.79 -5.41 -10.23
N ARG A 677 6.27 -5.98 -11.36
CA ARG A 677 6.84 -5.23 -12.49
C ARG A 677 5.73 -4.42 -13.19
N ARG A 678 5.86 -3.09 -13.20
CA ARG A 678 4.88 -2.14 -13.78
C ARG A 678 5.23 -1.79 -15.23
N ALA A 679 4.20 -1.55 -16.06
CA ALA A 679 4.38 -1.06 -17.42
C ALA A 679 4.72 0.44 -17.42
N LEU A 680 5.64 0.87 -18.28
CA LEU A 680 6.05 2.28 -18.38
C LEU A 680 4.94 3.18 -18.96
N VAL A 681 3.98 2.61 -19.68
CA VAL A 681 2.89 3.36 -20.32
C VAL A 681 1.60 2.57 -20.18
N GLN A 682 0.51 3.28 -19.86
CA GLN A 682 -0.84 2.71 -19.71
C GLN A 682 -1.79 3.30 -20.74
N LEU A 683 -1.61 2.93 -22.02
CA LEU A 683 -2.42 3.45 -23.13
C LEU A 683 -3.93 3.20 -22.96
N TYR A 684 -4.33 2.19 -22.20
CA TYR A 684 -5.74 1.92 -21.91
C TYR A 684 -6.43 3.09 -21.20
N ALA A 685 -5.70 3.93 -20.45
CA ALA A 685 -6.26 5.08 -19.76
C ALA A 685 -6.94 6.07 -20.73
N PHE A 686 -6.46 6.16 -21.98
CA PHE A 686 -7.07 7.01 -23.01
C PHE A 686 -8.40 6.47 -23.56
N LYS A 687 -8.79 5.23 -23.21
CA LYS A 687 -10.14 4.71 -23.47
C LYS A 687 -11.15 5.19 -22.43
N GLU A 688 -10.69 5.67 -21.27
CA GLU A 688 -11.54 6.28 -20.25
C GLU A 688 -11.86 7.73 -20.67
N ALA A 689 -13.11 7.99 -21.05
CA ALA A 689 -13.52 9.29 -21.59
C ALA A 689 -13.19 10.46 -20.63
N GLN A 690 -13.33 10.27 -19.32
CA GLN A 690 -13.03 11.30 -18.33
C GLN A 690 -11.53 11.65 -18.28
N TYR A 691 -10.65 10.65 -18.38
CA TYR A 691 -9.20 10.88 -18.40
C TYR A 691 -8.79 11.60 -19.69
N THR A 692 -9.27 11.13 -20.85
CA THR A 692 -8.94 11.74 -22.15
C THR A 692 -9.41 13.19 -22.25
N LEU A 693 -10.66 13.47 -21.86
CA LEU A 693 -11.18 14.83 -21.84
C LEU A 693 -10.40 15.72 -20.85
N PHE A 694 -9.98 15.17 -19.71
CA PHE A 694 -9.19 15.92 -18.74
C PHE A 694 -7.80 16.30 -19.30
N VAL A 695 -7.13 15.36 -19.98
CA VAL A 695 -5.86 15.63 -20.67
C VAL A 695 -6.03 16.70 -21.75
N ILE A 696 -7.09 16.61 -22.56
CA ILE A 696 -7.40 17.62 -23.59
C ILE A 696 -7.66 19.00 -22.95
N ALA A 697 -8.44 19.04 -21.86
CA ALA A 697 -8.71 20.28 -21.15
C ALA A 697 -7.41 20.94 -20.65
N LEU A 698 -6.54 20.16 -20.00
CA LEU A 698 -5.26 20.65 -19.50
C LEU A 698 -4.33 21.10 -20.62
N PHE A 699 -4.31 20.40 -21.76
CA PHE A 699 -3.53 20.81 -22.93
C PHE A 699 -3.90 22.24 -23.36
N PHE A 700 -5.18 22.54 -23.56
CA PHE A 700 -5.62 23.90 -23.90
C PHE A 700 -5.38 24.89 -22.76
N GLY A 701 -5.54 24.47 -21.50
CA GLY A 701 -5.25 25.32 -20.35
C GLY A 701 -3.78 25.75 -20.31
N PHE A 702 -2.84 24.81 -20.43
CA PHE A 702 -1.40 25.10 -20.45
C PHE A 702 -0.95 25.87 -21.69
N LEU A 703 -1.60 25.65 -22.84
CA LEU A 703 -1.36 26.39 -24.08
C LEU A 703 -1.61 27.90 -23.88
N GLY A 704 -2.68 28.25 -23.15
CA GLY A 704 -3.05 29.65 -22.88
C GLY A 704 -2.37 30.25 -21.65
N PHE A 705 -2.18 29.47 -20.59
CA PHE A 705 -1.81 29.96 -19.25
C PHE A 705 -0.53 30.78 -19.21
N TYR A 706 0.56 30.33 -19.86
CA TYR A 706 1.88 30.98 -19.78
C TYR A 706 1.99 32.27 -20.60
N ASN A 707 1.10 32.48 -21.57
CA ASN A 707 1.09 33.70 -22.36
C ASN A 707 0.91 34.95 -21.48
N PHE A 708 0.04 34.89 -20.47
CA PHE A 708 -0.10 35.99 -19.53
C PHE A 708 1.19 36.22 -18.72
N LEU A 709 1.78 35.15 -18.15
CA LEU A 709 2.99 35.28 -17.32
C LEU A 709 4.17 35.91 -18.08
N ILE A 710 4.36 35.53 -19.35
CA ILE A 710 5.47 36.02 -20.16
C ILE A 710 5.20 37.41 -20.73
N TYR A 711 4.00 37.65 -21.27
CA TYR A 711 3.74 38.88 -22.02
C TYR A 711 3.17 40.04 -21.19
N VAL A 712 2.72 39.81 -19.95
CA VAL A 712 2.13 40.88 -19.12
C VAL A 712 3.11 42.02 -18.81
N GLN A 713 4.35 41.68 -18.45
CA GLN A 713 5.41 42.65 -18.15
C GLN A 713 5.84 43.45 -19.39
N PRO A 714 6.27 42.83 -20.51
CA PRO A 714 6.69 43.58 -21.69
C PRO A 714 5.55 44.42 -22.26
N TRP A 715 4.31 43.92 -22.27
CA TRP A 715 3.15 44.71 -22.68
C TRP A 715 2.97 45.95 -21.79
N ALA A 716 2.99 45.80 -20.46
CA ALA A 716 2.74 46.91 -19.54
C ALA A 716 3.80 48.01 -19.64
N ILE A 717 5.06 47.62 -19.88
CA ILE A 717 6.17 48.56 -20.04
C ILE A 717 6.11 49.22 -21.42
N GLN A 718 5.94 48.46 -22.50
CA GLN A 718 5.94 49.00 -23.87
C GLN A 718 4.75 49.91 -24.17
N THR A 719 3.59 49.64 -23.57
CA THR A 719 2.40 50.50 -23.69
C THR A 719 2.44 51.72 -22.78
N GLY A 720 3.45 51.85 -21.92
CA GLY A 720 3.59 52.96 -20.98
C GLY A 720 2.60 52.96 -19.81
N VAL A 721 1.86 51.87 -19.61
CA VAL A 721 0.91 51.70 -18.48
C VAL A 721 1.65 51.71 -17.14
N ILE A 722 2.89 51.21 -17.13
CA ILE A 722 3.75 51.16 -15.95
C ILE A 722 5.20 51.48 -16.32
N ASN A 723 5.96 52.08 -15.39
CA ASN A 723 7.39 52.30 -15.59
C ASN A 723 8.19 50.99 -15.41
N ALA A 724 9.41 50.93 -15.93
CA ALA A 724 10.23 49.70 -15.89
C ALA A 724 10.54 49.20 -14.47
N ASN A 725 10.79 50.11 -13.52
CA ASN A 725 11.10 49.77 -12.13
C ASN A 725 9.93 49.05 -11.43
N LEU A 726 8.70 49.51 -11.63
CA LEU A 726 7.51 48.88 -11.05
C LEU A 726 7.01 47.70 -11.90
N GLY A 727 7.17 47.77 -13.23
CA GLY A 727 6.84 46.69 -14.17
C GLY A 727 7.59 45.39 -13.88
N PHE A 728 8.85 45.48 -13.43
CA PHE A 728 9.65 44.34 -12.97
C PHE A 728 8.97 43.53 -11.85
N TYR A 729 8.17 44.18 -10.99
CA TYR A 729 7.49 43.51 -9.88
C TYR A 729 6.16 42.86 -10.25
N LEU A 730 5.65 43.01 -11.47
CA LEU A 730 4.36 42.41 -11.88
C LEU A 730 4.38 40.87 -11.79
N VAL A 731 5.48 40.23 -12.22
CA VAL A 731 5.64 38.77 -12.13
C VAL A 731 5.84 38.31 -10.67
N PRO A 732 6.70 38.95 -9.84
CA PRO A 732 6.74 38.70 -8.41
C PRO A 732 5.38 38.87 -7.70
N ILE A 733 4.60 39.89 -8.01
CA ILE A 733 3.26 40.12 -7.45
C ILE A 733 2.32 38.97 -7.83
N LEU A 734 2.34 38.55 -9.10
CA LEU A 734 1.59 37.40 -9.59
C LEU A 734 1.96 36.13 -8.81
N ASN A 735 3.25 35.84 -8.66
CA ASN A 735 3.73 34.66 -7.94
C ASN A 735 3.37 34.73 -6.44
N ALA A 736 3.50 35.89 -5.81
CA ALA A 736 3.11 36.10 -4.41
C ALA A 736 1.60 35.84 -4.20
N ALA A 737 0.74 36.35 -5.08
CA ALA A 737 -0.69 36.07 -5.02
C ALA A 737 -1.00 34.59 -5.33
N SER A 738 -0.23 33.97 -6.22
CA SER A 738 -0.33 32.55 -6.56
C SER A 738 -0.09 31.62 -5.36
N THR A 739 0.76 32.01 -4.40
CA THR A 739 0.93 31.26 -3.15
C THR A 739 -0.41 31.04 -2.44
N PHE A 740 -1.20 32.11 -2.24
CA PHE A 740 -2.52 32.02 -1.62
C PHE A 740 -3.54 31.31 -2.52
N GLY A 741 -3.40 31.51 -3.83
CA GLY A 741 -4.18 30.85 -4.87
C GLY A 741 -3.97 29.34 -4.99
N ARG A 742 -2.82 28.83 -4.52
CA ARG A 742 -2.52 27.39 -4.44
C ARG A 742 -3.03 26.80 -3.14
N ILE A 743 -2.97 27.53 -2.03
CA ILE A 743 -3.38 27.01 -0.71
C ILE A 743 -4.90 27.08 -0.52
N THR A 744 -5.49 28.26 -0.71
CA THR A 744 -6.90 28.52 -0.32
C THR A 744 -7.89 27.65 -1.11
N PRO A 745 -7.83 27.62 -2.46
CA PRO A 745 -8.77 26.83 -3.24
C PRO A 745 -8.53 25.33 -3.08
N ASN A 746 -7.29 24.88 -2.92
CA ASN A 746 -7.02 23.48 -2.62
C ASN A 746 -7.57 23.08 -1.24
N MET A 747 -7.46 23.94 -0.23
CA MET A 747 -8.09 23.69 1.07
C MET A 747 -9.60 23.55 0.96
N LEU A 748 -10.25 24.40 0.16
CA LEU A 748 -11.69 24.32 -0.07
C LEU A 748 -12.08 23.08 -0.89
N ALA A 749 -11.22 22.62 -1.80
CA ALA A 749 -11.44 21.44 -2.62
C ALA A 749 -11.49 20.12 -1.82
N ASP A 750 -10.89 20.06 -0.63
CA ASP A 750 -11.05 18.92 0.27
C ASP A 750 -12.51 18.78 0.77
N PHE A 751 -13.29 19.87 0.77
CA PHE A 751 -14.70 19.86 1.15
C PHE A 751 -15.66 19.81 -0.05
N THR A 752 -15.37 20.58 -1.10
CA THR A 752 -16.28 20.72 -2.26
C THR A 752 -16.01 19.72 -3.38
N GLY A 753 -14.87 19.04 -3.34
CA GLY A 753 -14.35 18.22 -4.43
C GLY A 753 -13.37 18.99 -5.36
N PRO A 754 -12.28 18.36 -5.83
CA PRO A 754 -11.25 19.02 -6.65
C PRO A 754 -11.75 19.59 -7.98
N LEU A 755 -12.61 18.85 -8.69
CA LEU A 755 -13.14 19.31 -9.98
C LEU A 755 -14.10 20.50 -9.81
N ASN A 756 -14.90 20.50 -8.73
CA ASN A 756 -15.84 21.58 -8.40
C ASN A 756 -15.14 22.90 -8.03
N MET A 757 -13.88 22.85 -7.61
CA MET A 757 -13.08 24.04 -7.32
C MET A 757 -12.19 24.45 -8.50
N LEU A 758 -11.68 23.49 -9.27
CA LEU A 758 -10.87 23.78 -10.47
C LEU A 758 -11.68 24.52 -11.54
N MET A 759 -12.92 24.10 -11.82
CA MET A 759 -13.80 24.73 -12.82
C MET A 759 -13.99 26.24 -12.61
N PRO A 760 -14.48 26.73 -11.45
CA PRO A 760 -14.65 28.16 -11.24
C PRO A 760 -13.31 28.90 -11.26
N ALA A 761 -12.23 28.30 -10.75
CA ALA A 761 -10.90 28.93 -10.77
C ALA A 761 -10.39 29.17 -12.20
N VAL A 762 -10.51 28.18 -13.09
CA VAL A 762 -10.12 28.33 -14.51
C VAL A 762 -11.05 29.30 -15.23
N THR A 763 -12.36 29.26 -14.93
CA THR A 763 -13.33 30.20 -15.52
C THR A 763 -12.98 31.65 -15.17
N VAL A 764 -12.68 31.93 -13.90
CA VAL A 764 -12.26 33.26 -13.47
C VAL A 764 -10.90 33.63 -14.10
N THR A 765 -9.97 32.68 -14.20
CA THR A 765 -8.68 32.93 -14.87
C THR A 765 -8.87 33.32 -16.34
N ALA A 766 -9.76 32.64 -17.06
CA ALA A 766 -10.11 32.98 -18.45
C ALA A 766 -10.76 34.37 -18.55
N LEU A 767 -11.68 34.70 -17.64
CA LEU A 767 -12.30 36.02 -17.58
C LEU A 767 -11.27 37.12 -17.33
N LEU A 768 -10.35 36.90 -16.38
CA LEU A 768 -9.26 37.84 -16.10
C LEU A 768 -8.33 38.03 -17.30
N ALA A 769 -8.03 36.96 -18.04
CA ALA A 769 -7.27 37.05 -19.28
C ALA A 769 -7.98 37.94 -20.33
N TYR A 770 -9.32 37.86 -20.44
CA TYR A 770 -10.08 38.80 -21.27
C TYR A 770 -10.13 40.22 -20.69
N CYS A 771 -10.24 40.37 -19.36
CA CYS A 771 -10.18 41.67 -18.70
C CYS A 771 -8.85 42.41 -18.96
N TRP A 772 -7.77 41.69 -19.24
CA TRP A 772 -6.49 42.28 -19.66
C TRP A 772 -6.62 43.19 -20.88
N ILE A 773 -7.62 42.98 -21.74
CA ILE A 773 -7.90 43.85 -22.90
C ILE A 773 -8.31 45.25 -22.45
N ALA A 774 -9.07 45.36 -21.35
CA ALA A 774 -9.65 46.61 -20.87
C ALA A 774 -8.76 47.41 -19.90
N VAL A 775 -7.62 46.85 -19.46
CA VAL A 775 -6.73 47.49 -18.49
C VAL A 775 -5.87 48.56 -19.16
N ASN A 776 -5.96 49.79 -18.63
CA ASN A 776 -5.22 50.96 -19.14
C ASN A 776 -4.50 51.76 -18.02
N SER A 777 -4.36 51.20 -16.81
CA SER A 777 -3.77 51.91 -15.67
C SER A 777 -2.82 51.02 -14.86
N ALA A 778 -1.82 51.64 -14.22
CA ALA A 778 -0.86 50.95 -13.36
C ALA A 778 -1.54 50.16 -12.23
N ALA A 779 -2.51 50.78 -11.55
CA ALA A 779 -3.29 50.10 -10.52
C ALA A 779 -4.09 48.92 -11.09
N GLY A 780 -4.70 49.10 -12.26
CA GLY A 780 -5.48 48.06 -12.94
C GLY A 780 -4.63 46.82 -13.27
N ILE A 781 -3.41 47.00 -13.79
CA ILE A 781 -2.54 45.87 -14.13
C ILE A 781 -1.99 45.18 -12.89
N ILE A 782 -1.67 45.91 -11.82
CA ILE A 782 -1.22 45.32 -10.55
C ILE A 782 -2.32 44.45 -9.94
N VAL A 783 -3.55 44.97 -9.87
CA VAL A 783 -4.71 44.23 -9.39
C VAL A 783 -4.97 43.01 -10.28
N LEU A 784 -4.97 43.19 -11.60
CA LEU A 784 -5.16 42.09 -12.54
C LEU A 784 -4.10 41.00 -12.35
N SER A 785 -2.82 41.34 -12.23
CA SER A 785 -1.73 40.39 -12.00
C SER A 785 -1.89 39.65 -10.68
N ALA A 786 -2.34 40.31 -9.61
CA ALA A 786 -2.60 39.66 -8.33
C ALA A 786 -3.79 38.67 -8.41
N PHE A 787 -4.92 39.10 -8.97
CA PHE A 787 -6.10 38.24 -9.11
C PHE A 787 -5.84 37.08 -10.07
N TYR A 788 -5.16 37.35 -11.19
CA TYR A 788 -4.75 36.30 -12.13
C TYR A 788 -3.81 35.33 -11.42
N GLY A 789 -2.81 35.81 -10.68
CA GLY A 789 -1.91 34.98 -9.88
C GLY A 789 -2.66 34.06 -8.91
N PHE A 790 -3.64 34.59 -8.19
CA PHE A 790 -4.47 33.83 -7.25
C PHE A 790 -5.25 32.70 -7.95
N PHE A 791 -6.10 33.02 -8.93
CA PHE A 791 -6.95 31.98 -9.55
C PHE A 791 -6.16 31.02 -10.44
N SER A 792 -5.15 31.51 -11.14
CA SER A 792 -4.28 30.69 -12.00
C SER A 792 -3.36 29.77 -11.19
N GLY A 793 -3.01 30.16 -9.95
CA GLY A 793 -2.30 29.28 -9.00
C GLY A 793 -3.06 27.99 -8.71
N SER A 794 -4.39 28.05 -8.62
CA SER A 794 -5.23 26.85 -8.47
C SER A 794 -5.16 25.95 -9.69
N PHE A 795 -5.14 26.52 -10.90
CA PHE A 795 -5.06 25.77 -12.15
C PHE A 795 -3.77 24.93 -12.26
N VAL A 796 -2.64 25.43 -11.75
CA VAL A 796 -1.37 24.66 -11.79
C VAL A 796 -1.31 23.62 -10.68
N SER A 797 -1.89 23.89 -9.51
CA SER A 797 -1.77 23.01 -8.33
C SER A 797 -2.82 21.90 -8.27
N MET A 798 -4.04 22.12 -8.75
CA MET A 798 -5.14 21.15 -8.65
C MET A 798 -5.13 19.98 -9.63
N PRO A 799 -4.53 20.02 -10.84
CA PRO A 799 -4.62 18.92 -11.79
C PRO A 799 -4.19 17.57 -11.23
N PRO A 800 -3.10 17.49 -10.43
CA PRO A 800 -2.77 16.24 -9.76
C PRO A 800 -3.84 15.75 -8.79
N VAL A 801 -4.48 16.66 -8.07
CA VAL A 801 -5.57 16.35 -7.12
C VAL A 801 -6.81 15.87 -7.86
N VAL A 802 -7.15 16.45 -9.00
CA VAL A 802 -8.22 15.94 -9.86
C VAL A 802 -7.85 14.57 -10.41
N MET A 803 -6.61 14.37 -10.86
CA MET A 803 -6.12 13.07 -11.36
C MET A 803 -6.22 11.97 -10.29
N MET A 804 -5.98 12.29 -9.02
CA MET A 804 -6.24 11.35 -7.91
C MET A 804 -7.68 10.86 -7.90
N THR A 805 -8.65 11.72 -8.21
CA THR A 805 -10.06 11.31 -8.25
C THR A 805 -10.42 10.54 -9.52
N LEU A 806 -9.70 10.75 -10.62
CA LEU A 806 -9.92 10.06 -11.90
C LEU A 806 -9.22 8.70 -11.96
N THR A 807 -8.26 8.46 -11.06
CA THR A 807 -7.46 7.25 -11.01
C THR A 807 -8.09 6.26 -10.03
N LYS A 808 -8.54 5.10 -10.53
CA LYS A 808 -9.14 4.04 -9.69
C LYS A 808 -8.12 3.34 -8.79
N ASP A 809 -6.90 3.17 -9.29
CA ASP A 809 -5.80 2.52 -8.59
C ASP A 809 -4.65 3.50 -8.36
N PHE A 810 -4.42 3.92 -7.11
CA PHE A 810 -3.35 4.87 -6.77
C PHE A 810 -1.94 4.38 -7.10
N ARG A 811 -1.74 3.07 -7.33
CA ARG A 811 -0.45 2.53 -7.82
C ARG A 811 -0.09 3.01 -9.22
N ASP A 812 -1.09 3.43 -10.00
CA ASP A 812 -0.93 3.91 -11.38
C ASP A 812 -0.91 5.44 -11.45
N LEU A 813 -0.97 6.13 -10.30
CA LEU A 813 -1.10 7.57 -10.24
C LEU A 813 0.10 8.27 -10.86
N GLY A 814 1.33 7.84 -10.56
CA GLY A 814 2.54 8.42 -11.15
C GLY A 814 2.58 8.27 -12.66
N THR A 815 2.23 7.09 -13.16
CA THR A 815 2.18 6.76 -14.59
C THR A 815 1.12 7.58 -15.33
N ARG A 816 -0.09 7.70 -14.78
CA ARG A 816 -1.17 8.53 -15.35
C ARG A 816 -0.82 10.01 -15.33
N LEU A 817 -0.24 10.52 -14.24
CA LEU A 817 0.28 11.89 -14.18
C LEU A 817 1.37 12.12 -15.22
N GLY A 818 2.31 11.19 -15.35
CA GLY A 818 3.40 11.25 -16.31
C GLY A 818 2.93 11.31 -17.76
N MET A 819 1.97 10.46 -18.15
CA MET A 819 1.37 10.51 -19.48
C MET A 819 0.60 11.80 -19.73
N CYS A 820 -0.18 12.27 -18.75
CA CYS A 820 -0.93 13.52 -18.84
C CYS A 820 0.01 14.73 -19.03
N PHE A 821 1.04 14.84 -18.20
CA PHE A 821 2.01 15.94 -18.28
C PHE A 821 2.89 15.87 -19.51
N CYS A 822 3.21 14.68 -20.01
CA CYS A 822 3.90 14.52 -21.29
C CYS A 822 3.11 15.09 -22.46
N ILE A 823 1.78 14.93 -22.50
CA ILE A 823 0.96 15.57 -23.53
C ILE A 823 0.89 17.09 -23.31
N CYS A 824 0.73 17.53 -22.05
CA CYS A 824 0.68 18.95 -21.72
C CYS A 824 2.01 19.69 -21.98
N SER A 825 3.15 18.99 -21.98
CA SER A 825 4.45 19.60 -22.23
C SER A 825 4.54 20.19 -23.65
N PHE A 826 3.90 19.56 -24.63
CA PHE A 826 3.83 20.09 -26.00
C PHE A 826 3.04 21.40 -26.05
N ALA A 827 1.94 21.51 -25.31
CA ALA A 827 1.20 22.77 -25.20
C ALA A 827 2.06 23.88 -24.58
N LEU A 828 2.84 23.53 -23.55
CA LEU A 828 3.76 24.46 -22.90
C LEU A 828 4.88 24.92 -23.84
N LEU A 829 5.43 24.01 -24.64
CA LEU A 829 6.49 24.28 -25.60
C LEU A 829 6.04 25.23 -26.72
N ILE A 830 4.82 25.04 -27.25
CA ILE A 830 4.33 25.81 -28.41
C ILE A 830 3.52 27.05 -28.02
N GLY A 831 2.96 27.10 -26.81
CA GLY A 831 2.00 28.13 -26.41
C GLY A 831 2.56 29.55 -26.44
N THR A 832 3.77 29.75 -25.91
CA THR A 832 4.45 31.06 -25.91
C THR A 832 4.99 31.44 -27.29
N PRO A 833 5.65 30.55 -28.08
CA PRO A 833 5.97 30.84 -29.47
C PRO A 833 4.77 31.22 -30.34
N ILE A 834 3.61 30.59 -30.18
CA ILE A 834 2.38 30.96 -30.91
C ILE A 834 1.98 32.39 -30.55
N GLY A 835 2.00 32.75 -29.25
CA GLY A 835 1.78 34.13 -28.81
C GLY A 835 2.77 35.12 -29.45
N GLY A 836 4.05 34.75 -29.51
CA GLY A 836 5.10 35.54 -30.15
C GLY A 836 4.88 35.74 -31.65
N SER A 837 4.51 34.68 -32.37
CA SER A 837 4.17 34.76 -33.80
C SER A 837 2.97 35.67 -34.04
N ILE A 838 1.91 35.53 -33.23
CA ILE A 838 0.73 36.39 -33.30
C ILE A 838 1.14 37.86 -33.10
N LEU A 839 2.00 38.14 -32.12
CA LEU A 839 2.48 39.49 -31.85
C LEU A 839 3.33 40.03 -33.01
N SER A 840 4.22 39.21 -33.58
CA SER A 840 5.08 39.58 -34.71
C SER A 840 4.26 39.92 -35.96
N ASP A 841 3.25 39.11 -36.28
CA ASP A 841 2.45 39.27 -37.50
C ASP A 841 1.43 40.41 -37.39
N THR A 842 0.85 40.60 -36.20
CA THR A 842 -0.20 41.61 -35.99
C THR A 842 0.33 42.95 -35.48
N GLY A 843 1.56 42.97 -34.92
CA GLY A 843 2.12 44.12 -34.21
C GLY A 843 1.36 44.51 -32.94
N SER A 844 0.40 43.70 -32.48
CA SER A 844 -0.51 44.03 -31.39
C SER A 844 -0.65 42.90 -30.39
N TYR A 845 -0.57 43.25 -29.10
CA TYR A 845 -0.80 42.32 -28.01
C TYR A 845 -2.25 41.83 -27.92
N LEU A 846 -3.20 42.46 -28.63
CA LEU A 846 -4.61 42.05 -28.60
C LEU A 846 -4.78 40.58 -28.99
N GLY A 847 -4.07 40.11 -30.02
CA GLY A 847 -4.13 38.72 -30.45
C GLY A 847 -3.66 37.75 -29.37
N VAL A 848 -2.56 38.09 -28.66
CA VAL A 848 -2.02 37.30 -27.55
C VAL A 848 -3.01 37.24 -26.37
N LYS A 849 -3.65 38.37 -26.04
CA LYS A 849 -4.67 38.46 -24.98
C LYS A 849 -5.87 37.55 -25.29
N VAL A 850 -6.40 37.64 -26.51
CA VAL A 850 -7.55 36.84 -26.95
C VAL A 850 -7.20 35.36 -27.03
N PHE A 851 -6.01 35.01 -27.53
CA PHE A 851 -5.53 33.64 -27.56
C PHE A 851 -5.45 33.04 -26.15
N CYS A 852 -4.82 33.75 -25.21
CA CYS A 852 -4.73 33.36 -23.80
C CYS A 852 -6.12 33.09 -23.18
N GLY A 853 -7.04 34.06 -23.29
CA GLY A 853 -8.39 33.93 -22.75
C GLY A 853 -9.20 32.80 -23.39
N SER A 854 -9.08 32.60 -24.70
CA SER A 854 -9.87 31.60 -25.43
C SER A 854 -9.42 30.17 -25.14
N CYS A 855 -8.11 29.94 -25.03
CA CYS A 855 -7.56 28.66 -24.63
C CYS A 855 -8.00 28.26 -23.21
N LEU A 856 -7.97 29.22 -22.26
CA LEU A 856 -8.43 29.00 -20.89
C LEU A 856 -9.96 28.81 -20.81
N ALA A 857 -10.73 29.54 -21.62
CA ALA A 857 -12.17 29.37 -21.70
C ALA A 857 -12.55 27.99 -22.24
N LEU A 858 -11.86 27.50 -23.28
CA LEU A 858 -12.06 26.15 -23.80
C LEU A 858 -11.72 25.09 -22.74
N CYS A 859 -10.63 25.27 -21.99
CA CYS A 859 -10.30 24.43 -20.84
C CYS A 859 -11.46 24.38 -19.84
N ALA A 860 -12.00 25.54 -19.43
CA ALA A 860 -13.13 25.63 -18.51
C ALA A 860 -14.38 24.90 -19.03
N ILE A 861 -14.72 25.08 -20.31
CA ILE A 861 -15.88 24.43 -20.95
C ILE A 861 -15.73 22.90 -20.90
N ILE A 862 -14.56 22.36 -21.23
CA ILE A 862 -14.32 20.92 -21.21
C ILE A 862 -14.38 20.38 -19.76
N LEU A 863 -13.85 21.11 -18.78
CA LEU A 863 -13.95 20.72 -17.37
C LEU A 863 -15.40 20.66 -16.88
N VAL A 864 -16.25 21.61 -17.32
CA VAL A 864 -17.70 21.58 -17.05
C VAL A 864 -18.34 20.34 -17.63
N PHE A 865 -17.98 19.97 -18.87
CA PHE A 865 -18.49 18.75 -19.51
C PHE A 865 -18.08 17.49 -18.74
N ILE A 866 -16.82 17.39 -18.30
CA ILE A 866 -16.33 16.27 -17.46
C ILE A 866 -17.14 16.17 -16.17
N ARG A 867 -17.46 17.30 -15.53
CA ARG A 867 -18.29 17.31 -14.32
C ARG A 867 -19.70 16.82 -14.60
N ILE A 868 -20.33 17.29 -15.67
CA ILE A 868 -21.67 16.83 -16.08
C ILE A 868 -21.67 15.32 -16.35
N MET A 869 -20.65 14.78 -17.01
CA MET A 869 -20.50 13.34 -17.24
C MET A 869 -20.37 12.53 -15.94
N ARG A 870 -19.84 13.12 -14.86
CA ARG A 870 -19.61 12.41 -13.59
C ARG A 870 -20.79 12.42 -12.63
N VAL A 871 -21.49 13.55 -12.51
CA VAL A 871 -22.52 13.76 -11.47
C VAL A 871 -23.87 14.17 -12.05
N GLY A 872 -24.00 14.19 -13.39
CA GLY A 872 -25.19 14.71 -14.07
C GLY A 872 -25.32 16.23 -13.94
N LEU A 873 -26.49 16.75 -14.32
CA LEU A 873 -26.78 18.19 -14.26
C LEU A 873 -27.06 18.70 -12.84
N THR A 874 -27.31 17.80 -11.89
CA THR A 874 -27.67 18.14 -10.50
C THR A 874 -26.45 18.54 -9.68
N LEU A 875 -26.46 19.78 -9.15
CA LEU A 875 -25.56 20.23 -8.07
C LEU A 875 -26.07 19.66 -6.74
N LYS A 876 -25.58 18.49 -6.31
CA LYS A 876 -25.65 18.12 -4.90
C LYS A 876 -24.43 18.75 -4.21
N ILE A 877 -24.68 19.77 -3.40
CA ILE A 877 -23.69 20.46 -2.57
C ILE A 877 -23.32 19.56 -1.40
#